data_AF-A0A7C3XMF9-F1
#
_entry.id   AF-A0A7C3XMF9-F1
#
_cell.length_a   1.000
_cell.length_b   1.000
_cell.length_c   1.000
_cell.angle_alpha   90.00
_cell.angle_beta   90.00
_cell.angle_gamma   90.00
#
_symmetry.space_group_name_H-M   'P 1'
#
loop_
_entity.id
_entity.type
_entity.pdbx_description
1 polymer ?
#
loop_
_entity_poly.entity_id
_entity_poly.type
_entity_poly.pdbx_seq_one_letter_code
_entity_poly.pdbx_strand_id
1 'polypeptide(L)'
;MFAGGETFSCRTLSLDIPSVRIVPAGDDILRARLTVGAESADRVALKADQGTASLFADVTIGALLRAVGNQPPGDAGRMGFDAVIDVGALAAAMPRTFGILPEVKVVGGTYRHSLRAVFTSDRADYSAEVALTGLSADVPEKGRIAVKDMTFSASASNPGGKGLLPELRDLKVALNSAFATADVQSPRLDSIHAVVEGDLAQFRREIGQIIDLGQTDLAGQFKLSIRSAGDMSSAGGTAKFDLKLTGTGIALKTAALEIDEPRLVVQADGLMRRGRQSFVQSIEGVSLSAVSGSAAAPTAMLSARAALEMPDAQGSAGTAPPPLWEMHIDRLEIDVARTLKQFGMLRRDTARQHIVQSGTVVSAKGTLKARPDAAGGGIHAAIQVAVPHLKLLADRKSASWDNAALVQFTGAIGPTDVQIAELAVQVENGASLKFLASGRALRTGDRLTFENIRGSLSYDAEKLLAMLRPLMGETAADLRLKGSVTDQPVRLAGYWQTGAPLTGAVRNIDAAVALSFDEVQAMGLKMTAVAPEIALSRGVLAIDSRKPISCSNGSLHINGIRVDLTADSPRLTIPRGPLVNNVAINPILADLFLGQFSFLFRGITEASGALNITVERFDGIPVAWLMPAPADAPRKAVRAPGSASVTMSLDQGMLVSGLLTDILKAVGVGFRVPGAAIVDGRINVADGRISSTIPLLLDRHKLTFSSTIDSATGNIIEGDIAVPGTLAKLDADLHIAVTGHYSAPRPDIARTLAKTATSAAASKILQSLGGSSGKERGQQDVLPKLPVPVPSPSTGSGDKDKPPAKKPLIPGLPDVLPSPEKRTDPGKDTTGGRTDEPAPAVKRPTTRPSRTPPTTAPSPRVRLPSALSGQQEGK
;
A
#
# COMPACT_ATOMS: atom_id res chain seq x y z
N MET A 1 -36.38 -11.95 11.40
CA MET A 1 -36.10 -10.52 11.65
C MET A 1 -36.80 -9.77 10.53
N PHE A 2 -37.79 -8.93 10.82
CA PHE A 2 -38.49 -8.16 9.78
C PHE A 2 -37.66 -6.95 9.39
N ALA A 3 -37.71 -6.54 8.11
CA ALA A 3 -37.15 -5.26 7.72
C ALA A 3 -37.86 -4.14 8.50
N GLY A 4 -37.11 -3.18 9.04
CA GLY A 4 -37.67 -2.10 9.85
C GLY A 4 -38.79 -1.36 9.09
N GLY A 5 -39.99 -1.34 9.68
CA GLY A 5 -41.16 -0.63 9.12
C GLY A 5 -42.06 -1.45 8.18
N GLU A 6 -41.83 -2.75 7.99
CA GLU A 6 -42.84 -3.64 7.39
C GLU A 6 -43.80 -4.18 8.45
N THR A 7 -45.08 -4.26 8.09
CA THR A 7 -46.13 -4.87 8.93
C THR A 7 -46.65 -6.11 8.22
N PHE A 8 -46.58 -7.26 8.88
CA PHE A 8 -47.25 -8.47 8.41
C PHE A 8 -48.76 -8.34 8.59
N SER A 9 -49.53 -8.68 7.56
CA SER A 9 -50.99 -8.75 7.63
C SER A 9 -51.52 -10.05 7.02
N CYS A 10 -52.56 -10.59 7.63
CA CYS A 10 -53.33 -11.74 7.13
C CYS A 10 -54.82 -11.46 7.30
N ARG A 11 -55.64 -12.02 6.42
CA ARG A 11 -57.11 -11.96 6.48
C ARG A 11 -57.64 -12.93 7.51
N THR A 12 -57.04 -14.12 7.56
CA THR A 12 -57.39 -15.14 8.53
C THR A 12 -56.19 -15.52 9.38
N LEU A 13 -56.42 -15.61 10.69
CA LEU A 13 -55.52 -16.18 11.67
C LEU A 13 -56.37 -17.06 12.59
N SER A 14 -56.21 -18.38 12.51
CA SER A 14 -56.90 -19.32 13.39
C SER A 14 -55.91 -20.13 14.19
N LEU A 15 -56.25 -20.39 15.45
CA LEU A 15 -55.50 -21.27 16.33
C LEU A 15 -56.40 -22.44 16.71
N ASP A 16 -56.14 -23.60 16.11
CA ASP A 16 -56.87 -24.83 16.37
C ASP A 16 -56.15 -25.55 17.50
N ILE A 17 -56.80 -25.64 18.67
CA ILE A 17 -56.27 -26.34 19.85
C ILE A 17 -57.08 -27.63 20.04
N PRO A 18 -56.51 -28.81 19.75
CA PRO A 18 -57.14 -30.10 20.05
C PRO A 18 -57.26 -30.31 21.56
N SER A 19 -57.95 -31.37 21.97
CA SER A 19 -57.99 -31.76 23.39
C SER A 19 -56.58 -32.10 23.89
N VAL A 20 -56.03 -31.24 24.74
CA VAL A 20 -54.79 -31.50 25.48
C VAL A 20 -55.12 -32.39 26.67
N ARG A 21 -54.56 -33.60 26.71
CA ARG A 21 -54.74 -34.53 27.82
C ARG A 21 -53.45 -34.64 28.60
N ILE A 22 -53.52 -34.36 29.89
CA ILE A 22 -52.48 -34.69 30.86
C ILE A 22 -53.03 -35.87 31.65
N VAL A 23 -52.49 -37.07 31.40
CA VAL A 23 -52.89 -38.28 32.12
C VAL A 23 -51.91 -38.48 33.26
N PRO A 24 -52.29 -38.18 34.52
CA PRO A 24 -51.41 -38.40 35.66
C PRO A 24 -51.14 -39.90 35.85
N ALA A 25 -49.93 -40.24 36.26
CA ALA A 25 -49.54 -41.60 36.62
C ALA A 25 -49.26 -41.66 38.13
N GLY A 26 -50.34 -41.60 38.92
CA GLY A 26 -50.30 -41.40 40.37
C GLY A 26 -50.10 -39.93 40.74
N ASP A 27 -49.51 -39.68 41.92
CA ASP A 27 -49.28 -38.33 42.46
C ASP A 27 -48.02 -37.64 41.89
N ASP A 28 -47.25 -38.33 41.06
CA ASP A 28 -46.01 -37.81 40.47
C ASP A 28 -46.27 -37.14 39.11
N ILE A 29 -46.28 -35.81 39.09
CA ILE A 29 -46.48 -35.01 37.88
C ILE A 29 -45.39 -35.28 36.82
N LEU A 30 -44.20 -35.73 37.20
CA LEU A 30 -43.14 -36.06 36.24
C LEU A 30 -43.48 -37.31 35.42
N ARG A 31 -44.32 -38.20 35.96
CA ARG A 31 -44.82 -39.36 35.23
C ARG A 31 -46.10 -39.08 34.44
N ALA A 32 -46.66 -37.88 34.56
CA ALA A 32 -47.83 -37.50 33.80
C ALA A 32 -47.50 -37.49 32.29
N ARG A 33 -48.35 -38.14 31.50
CA ARG A 33 -48.22 -38.19 30.04
C ARG A 33 -48.95 -37.01 29.42
N LEU A 34 -48.22 -36.18 28.70
CA LEU A 34 -48.75 -35.08 27.90
C LEU A 34 -49.07 -35.62 26.51
N THR A 35 -50.35 -35.60 26.15
CA THR A 35 -50.84 -35.91 24.81
C THR A 35 -51.50 -34.67 24.21
N VAL A 36 -50.90 -34.16 23.14
CA VAL A 36 -51.34 -33.04 22.32
C VAL A 36 -51.40 -33.56 20.89
N GLY A 37 -52.59 -33.98 20.45
CA GLY A 37 -52.81 -34.51 19.12
C GLY A 37 -52.13 -35.84 18.81
N ALA A 38 -52.23 -36.25 17.55
CA ALA A 38 -51.50 -37.37 16.97
C ALA A 38 -50.58 -36.89 15.85
N GLU A 39 -49.61 -37.72 15.46
CA GLU A 39 -48.70 -37.38 14.37
C GLU A 39 -49.44 -37.17 13.04
N SER A 40 -50.54 -37.87 12.78
CA SER A 40 -51.30 -37.75 11.53
C SER A 40 -52.57 -36.90 11.62
N ALA A 41 -53.03 -36.54 12.81
CA ALA A 41 -54.32 -35.85 13.02
C ALA A 41 -54.35 -35.03 14.33
N ASP A 42 -55.29 -34.09 14.45
CA ASP A 42 -55.60 -33.36 15.69
C ASP A 42 -54.41 -32.61 16.32
N ARG A 43 -53.58 -31.94 15.53
CA ARG A 43 -52.43 -31.17 16.05
C ARG A 43 -52.86 -29.78 16.55
N VAL A 44 -52.10 -29.19 17.48
CA VAL A 44 -52.21 -27.74 17.74
C VAL A 44 -51.74 -27.03 16.47
N ALA A 45 -52.60 -26.29 15.80
CA ALA A 45 -52.27 -25.69 14.51
C ALA A 45 -52.59 -24.19 14.50
N LEU A 46 -51.57 -23.38 14.24
CA LEU A 46 -51.72 -21.98 13.85
C LEU A 46 -51.84 -21.91 12.33
N LYS A 47 -52.98 -21.46 11.82
CA LYS A 47 -53.25 -21.30 10.40
C LYS A 47 -53.36 -19.83 10.05
N ALA A 48 -52.67 -19.42 9.01
CA ALA A 48 -52.79 -18.11 8.38
C ALA A 48 -52.94 -18.28 6.87
N ASP A 49 -53.30 -17.22 6.14
CA ASP A 49 -53.41 -17.28 4.68
C ASP A 49 -52.10 -17.72 4.00
N GLN A 50 -50.96 -17.41 4.62
CA GLN A 50 -49.62 -17.69 4.11
C GLN A 50 -49.06 -19.04 4.58
N GLY A 51 -49.78 -19.82 5.38
CA GLY A 51 -49.29 -21.13 5.81
C GLY A 51 -49.84 -21.65 7.13
N THR A 52 -49.30 -22.79 7.55
CA THR A 52 -49.69 -23.49 8.77
C THR A 52 -48.46 -23.88 9.59
N ALA A 53 -48.49 -23.63 10.89
CA ALA A 53 -47.55 -24.19 11.86
C ALA A 53 -48.30 -25.12 12.81
N SER A 54 -47.81 -26.34 12.98
CA SER A 54 -48.46 -27.37 13.77
C SER A 54 -47.51 -28.02 14.76
N LEU A 55 -48.03 -28.38 15.93
CA LEU A 55 -47.30 -29.04 17.02
C LEU A 55 -48.09 -30.28 17.47
N PHE A 56 -47.37 -31.37 17.72
CA PHE A 56 -47.89 -32.52 18.46
C PHE A 56 -46.89 -32.97 19.53
N ALA A 57 -47.41 -33.59 20.58
CA ALA A 57 -46.61 -34.19 21.63
C ALA A 57 -47.33 -35.40 22.22
N ASP A 58 -46.62 -36.50 22.42
CA ASP A 58 -47.05 -37.68 23.16
C ASP A 58 -45.87 -38.18 23.98
N VAL A 59 -45.63 -37.56 25.14
CA VAL A 59 -44.41 -37.72 25.93
C VAL A 59 -44.70 -37.53 27.42
N THR A 60 -43.94 -38.17 28.31
CA THR A 60 -44.01 -37.87 29.75
C THR A 60 -43.29 -36.56 30.05
N ILE A 61 -43.80 -35.77 31.00
CA ILE A 61 -43.16 -34.51 31.41
C ILE A 61 -41.72 -34.77 31.89
N GLY A 62 -41.51 -35.86 32.63
CA GLY A 62 -40.21 -36.31 33.10
C GLY A 62 -39.23 -36.63 31.97
N ALA A 63 -39.67 -37.33 30.91
CA ALA A 63 -38.80 -37.63 29.77
C ALA A 63 -38.32 -36.38 29.05
N LEU A 64 -39.21 -35.40 28.86
CA LEU A 64 -38.85 -34.11 28.26
C LEU A 64 -37.85 -33.34 29.13
N LEU A 65 -38.13 -33.20 30.43
CA LEU A 65 -37.25 -32.48 31.37
C LEU A 65 -35.88 -33.14 31.49
N ARG A 66 -35.83 -34.48 31.51
CA ARG A 66 -34.57 -35.24 31.53
C ARG A 66 -33.79 -35.07 30.24
N ALA A 67 -34.43 -35.14 29.07
CA ALA A 67 -33.79 -34.91 27.79
C ALA A 67 -33.21 -33.49 27.68
N VAL A 68 -33.96 -32.46 28.10
CA VAL A 68 -33.49 -31.07 28.17
C VAL A 68 -32.33 -30.92 29.17
N GLY A 69 -32.40 -31.64 30.29
CA GLY A 69 -31.33 -31.74 31.28
C GLY A 69 -30.14 -32.61 30.85
N ASN A 70 -30.09 -33.04 29.58
CA ASN A 70 -29.06 -33.91 29.05
C ASN A 70 -28.87 -35.22 29.84
N GLN A 71 -29.98 -35.84 30.22
CA GLN A 71 -30.08 -37.16 30.85
C GLN A 71 -30.83 -38.12 29.92
N PRO A 72 -30.67 -39.45 30.09
CA PRO A 72 -31.52 -40.43 29.43
C PRO A 72 -33.00 -40.09 29.70
N PRO A 73 -33.90 -40.09 28.69
CA PRO A 73 -35.29 -39.66 28.89
C PRO A 73 -36.05 -40.54 29.90
N GLY A 74 -35.74 -41.83 30.00
CA GLY A 74 -36.35 -42.74 30.98
C GLY A 74 -37.68 -43.35 30.54
N ASP A 75 -38.46 -42.66 29.72
CA ASP A 75 -39.71 -43.17 29.12
C ASP A 75 -39.76 -42.93 27.62
N ALA A 76 -40.54 -43.75 26.91
CA ALA A 76 -40.79 -43.58 25.49
C ALA A 76 -41.79 -42.46 25.21
N GLY A 77 -41.55 -41.70 24.15
CA GLY A 77 -42.44 -40.64 23.70
C GLY A 77 -42.02 -40.02 22.37
N ARG A 78 -42.78 -39.06 21.89
CA ARG A 78 -42.47 -38.32 20.68
C ARG A 78 -43.03 -36.91 20.73
N MET A 79 -42.38 -35.99 20.05
CA MET A 79 -42.91 -34.65 19.79
C MET A 79 -42.46 -34.18 18.41
N GLY A 80 -43.23 -33.27 17.84
CA GLY A 80 -42.89 -32.71 16.55
C GLY A 80 -43.53 -31.36 16.29
N PHE A 81 -42.83 -30.57 15.50
CA PHE A 81 -43.27 -29.29 14.99
C PHE A 81 -43.17 -29.33 13.46
N ASP A 82 -44.19 -28.89 12.75
CA ASP A 82 -44.14 -28.71 11.30
C ASP A 82 -44.68 -27.33 10.92
N ALA A 83 -43.91 -26.57 10.18
CA ALA A 83 -44.36 -25.37 9.50
C ALA A 83 -44.36 -25.59 7.97
N VAL A 84 -45.43 -25.17 7.31
CA VAL A 84 -45.55 -25.13 5.85
C VAL A 84 -46.01 -23.73 5.49
N ILE A 85 -45.19 -22.99 4.77
CA ILE A 85 -45.37 -21.58 4.45
C ILE A 85 -45.34 -21.40 2.93
N ASP A 86 -46.35 -20.73 2.38
CA ASP A 86 -46.35 -20.25 1.00
C ASP A 86 -45.45 -19.01 0.91
N VAL A 87 -44.29 -19.19 0.30
CA VAL A 87 -43.28 -18.13 0.16
C VAL A 87 -43.73 -17.05 -0.82
N GLY A 88 -44.52 -17.39 -1.84
CA GLY A 88 -45.08 -16.41 -2.77
C GLY A 88 -46.06 -15.48 -2.07
N ALA A 89 -47.01 -16.04 -1.32
CA ALA A 89 -47.95 -15.26 -0.53
C ALA A 89 -47.25 -14.42 0.54
N LEU A 90 -46.23 -14.98 1.21
CA LEU A 90 -45.48 -14.29 2.24
C LEU A 90 -44.61 -13.15 1.69
N ALA A 91 -43.93 -13.37 0.56
CA ALA A 91 -43.14 -12.35 -0.12
C ALA A 91 -44.02 -11.22 -0.67
N ALA A 92 -45.22 -11.52 -1.16
CA ALA A 92 -46.19 -10.51 -1.57
C ALA A 92 -46.68 -9.65 -0.39
N ALA A 93 -46.80 -10.23 0.80
CA ALA A 93 -47.17 -9.50 2.01
C ALA A 93 -46.01 -8.70 2.62
N MET A 94 -44.76 -9.13 2.42
CA MET A 94 -43.56 -8.54 3.04
C MET A 94 -42.37 -8.47 2.06
N PRO A 95 -42.46 -7.65 1.01
CA PRO A 95 -41.47 -7.65 -0.07
C PRO A 95 -40.05 -7.25 0.37
N ARG A 96 -39.88 -6.38 1.38
CA ARG A 96 -38.54 -5.93 1.82
C ARG A 96 -37.88 -6.90 2.79
N THR A 97 -38.64 -7.70 3.52
CA THR A 97 -38.11 -8.66 4.51
C THR A 97 -37.19 -9.72 3.87
N PHE A 98 -37.42 -10.07 2.61
CA PHE A 98 -36.65 -11.11 1.91
C PHE A 98 -35.46 -10.58 1.09
N GLY A 99 -35.23 -9.26 1.03
CA GLY A 99 -34.16 -8.68 0.21
C GLY A 99 -34.30 -9.01 -1.28
N ILE A 100 -35.54 -9.16 -1.76
CA ILE A 100 -35.84 -9.43 -3.16
C ILE A 100 -35.47 -8.18 -3.98
N LEU A 101 -34.90 -8.38 -5.17
CA LEU A 101 -34.61 -7.30 -6.11
C LEU A 101 -35.89 -6.46 -6.37
N PRO A 102 -35.81 -5.11 -6.43
CA PRO A 102 -37.00 -4.25 -6.46
C PRO A 102 -38.02 -4.56 -7.57
N GLU A 103 -37.58 -5.14 -8.68
CA GLU A 103 -38.41 -5.45 -9.83
C GLU A 103 -38.81 -6.93 -9.93
N VAL A 104 -38.32 -7.78 -9.03
CA VAL A 104 -38.60 -9.21 -9.03
C VAL A 104 -39.80 -9.52 -8.15
N LYS A 105 -40.74 -10.29 -8.67
CA LYS A 105 -41.93 -10.72 -7.93
C LYS A 105 -41.88 -12.22 -7.69
N VAL A 106 -41.70 -12.64 -6.43
CA VAL A 106 -41.83 -14.05 -6.06
C VAL A 106 -43.31 -14.44 -6.16
N VAL A 107 -43.62 -15.43 -7.00
CA VAL A 107 -45.00 -15.82 -7.36
C VAL A 107 -45.36 -17.23 -6.91
N GLY A 108 -44.41 -17.98 -6.36
CA GLY A 108 -44.67 -19.29 -5.78
C GLY A 108 -43.47 -19.83 -5.02
N GLY A 109 -43.71 -20.86 -4.23
CA GLY A 109 -42.72 -21.56 -3.44
C GLY A 109 -43.30 -22.03 -2.12
N THR A 110 -42.85 -23.18 -1.63
CA THR A 110 -43.26 -23.72 -0.32
C THR A 110 -42.04 -23.90 0.55
N TYR A 111 -42.02 -23.20 1.68
CA TYR A 111 -41.06 -23.42 2.75
C TYR A 111 -41.64 -24.41 3.75
N ARG A 112 -40.98 -25.55 3.93
CA ARG A 112 -41.32 -26.55 4.92
C ARG A 112 -40.23 -26.60 5.98
N HIS A 113 -40.61 -26.64 7.25
CA HIS A 113 -39.70 -26.87 8.37
C HIS A 113 -40.33 -27.93 9.27
N SER A 114 -39.64 -29.06 9.46
CA SER A 114 -40.05 -30.14 10.36
C SER A 114 -39.00 -30.30 11.45
N LEU A 115 -39.44 -30.36 12.70
CA LEU A 115 -38.65 -30.79 13.85
C LEU A 115 -39.33 -32.02 14.45
N ARG A 116 -38.54 -33.01 14.81
CA ARG A 116 -38.99 -34.26 15.43
C ARG A 116 -38.03 -34.64 16.54
N ALA A 117 -38.58 -35.09 17.66
CA ALA A 117 -37.85 -35.78 18.70
C ALA A 117 -38.58 -37.07 19.05
N VAL A 118 -37.86 -38.18 19.05
CA VAL A 118 -38.33 -39.50 19.46
C VAL A 118 -37.54 -39.90 20.70
N PHE A 119 -38.23 -40.19 21.79
CA PHE A 119 -37.64 -40.59 23.06
C PHE A 119 -37.80 -42.09 23.24
N THR A 120 -36.72 -42.74 23.67
CA THR A 120 -36.71 -44.08 24.26
C THR A 120 -36.31 -43.94 25.74
N SER A 121 -36.33 -45.05 26.48
CA SER A 121 -35.90 -45.03 27.89
C SER A 121 -34.44 -44.61 28.06
N ASP A 122 -33.60 -44.84 27.06
CA ASP A 122 -32.15 -44.66 27.11
C ASP A 122 -31.61 -43.53 26.23
N ARG A 123 -32.37 -43.00 25.26
CA ARG A 123 -31.92 -41.92 24.37
C ARG A 123 -33.03 -41.07 23.77
N ALA A 124 -32.64 -39.91 23.24
CA ALA A 124 -33.48 -39.03 22.44
C ALA A 124 -32.91 -38.89 21.02
N ASP A 125 -33.69 -39.24 20.01
CA ASP A 125 -33.36 -39.11 18.59
C ASP A 125 -34.01 -37.83 18.04
N TYR A 126 -33.20 -36.87 17.62
CA TYR A 126 -33.64 -35.58 17.06
C TYR A 126 -33.48 -35.57 15.55
N SER A 127 -34.45 -35.00 14.84
CA SER A 127 -34.30 -34.64 13.43
C SER A 127 -34.95 -33.30 13.12
N ALA A 128 -34.31 -32.57 12.22
CA ALA A 128 -34.73 -31.29 11.69
C ALA A 128 -34.62 -31.36 10.17
N GLU A 129 -35.64 -30.91 9.46
CA GLU A 129 -35.66 -30.81 8.00
C GLU A 129 -36.20 -29.45 7.61
N VAL A 130 -35.52 -28.77 6.70
CA VAL A 130 -35.94 -27.54 6.07
C VAL A 130 -35.91 -27.75 4.58
N ALA A 131 -37.03 -27.54 3.90
CA ALA A 131 -37.13 -27.65 2.45
C ALA A 131 -37.73 -26.39 1.86
N LEU A 132 -37.17 -25.90 0.75
CA LEU A 132 -37.77 -24.88 -0.09
C LEU A 132 -38.01 -25.49 -1.46
N THR A 133 -39.28 -25.69 -1.81
CA THR A 133 -39.67 -26.35 -3.06
C THR A 133 -40.51 -25.46 -3.96
N GLY A 134 -40.36 -25.62 -5.27
CA GLY A 134 -41.17 -24.91 -6.27
C GLY A 134 -41.04 -23.39 -6.22
N LEU A 135 -39.90 -22.86 -5.78
CA LEU A 135 -39.67 -21.42 -5.74
C LEU A 135 -39.67 -20.86 -7.17
N SER A 136 -40.55 -19.89 -7.44
CA SER A 136 -40.63 -19.23 -8.74
C SER A 136 -40.82 -17.74 -8.59
N ALA A 137 -40.25 -17.00 -9.54
CA ALA A 137 -40.31 -15.54 -9.57
C ALA A 137 -40.54 -15.04 -10.99
N ASP A 138 -41.30 -13.97 -11.13
CA ASP A 138 -41.38 -13.21 -12.37
C ASP A 138 -40.26 -12.16 -12.33
N VAL A 139 -39.36 -12.24 -13.32
CA VAL A 139 -38.23 -11.32 -13.48
C VAL A 139 -38.45 -10.52 -14.76
N PRO A 140 -38.35 -9.18 -14.71
CA PRO A 140 -38.43 -8.35 -15.92
C PRO A 140 -37.44 -8.84 -16.98
N GLU A 141 -37.87 -8.79 -18.25
CA GLU A 141 -37.09 -9.21 -19.43
C GLU A 141 -36.78 -10.71 -19.55
N LYS A 142 -36.64 -11.45 -18.43
CA LYS A 142 -36.39 -12.90 -18.42
C LYS A 142 -37.67 -13.74 -18.33
N GLY A 143 -38.78 -13.13 -17.93
CA GLY A 143 -40.04 -13.83 -17.69
C GLY A 143 -40.01 -14.64 -16.40
N ARG A 144 -40.83 -15.70 -16.35
CA ARG A 144 -40.94 -16.53 -15.16
C ARG A 144 -39.76 -17.48 -15.05
N ILE A 145 -39.04 -17.40 -13.93
CA ILE A 145 -37.95 -18.31 -13.58
C ILE A 145 -38.39 -19.26 -12.47
N ALA A 146 -37.83 -20.47 -12.47
CA ALA A 146 -37.98 -21.45 -11.41
C ALA A 146 -36.60 -21.76 -10.82
N VAL A 147 -36.49 -21.71 -9.50
CA VAL A 147 -35.29 -22.10 -8.76
C VAL A 147 -35.45 -23.55 -8.34
N LYS A 148 -34.37 -24.34 -8.46
CA LYS A 148 -34.45 -25.75 -8.05
C LYS A 148 -34.65 -25.86 -6.54
N ASP A 149 -35.30 -26.96 -6.15
CA ASP A 149 -35.58 -27.28 -4.77
C ASP A 149 -34.29 -27.35 -3.93
N MET A 150 -34.41 -26.94 -2.68
CA MET A 150 -33.33 -26.95 -1.69
C MET A 150 -33.81 -27.67 -0.44
N THR A 151 -33.00 -28.58 0.09
CA THR A 151 -33.28 -29.31 1.32
C THR A 151 -32.08 -29.28 2.24
N PHE A 152 -32.30 -28.94 3.50
CA PHE A 152 -31.36 -29.09 4.59
C PHE A 152 -31.95 -30.06 5.60
N SER A 153 -31.20 -31.07 6.02
CA SER A 153 -31.62 -32.00 7.06
C SER A 153 -30.51 -32.17 8.08
N ALA A 154 -30.86 -32.22 9.37
CA ALA A 154 -29.95 -32.54 10.45
C ALA A 154 -30.60 -33.58 11.36
N SER A 155 -29.88 -34.63 11.75
CA SER A 155 -30.34 -35.60 12.75
C SER A 155 -29.21 -35.97 13.70
N ALA A 156 -29.53 -36.24 14.96
CA ALA A 156 -28.57 -36.73 15.94
C ALA A 156 -29.29 -37.50 17.06
N SER A 157 -28.59 -38.44 17.68
CA SER A 157 -29.04 -39.20 18.83
C SER A 157 -28.31 -38.72 20.08
N ASN A 158 -29.02 -38.55 21.20
CA ASN A 158 -28.46 -38.20 22.50
C ASN A 158 -28.88 -39.25 23.54
N PRO A 159 -27.98 -40.15 23.98
CA PRO A 159 -28.24 -41.08 25.08
C PRO A 159 -28.23 -40.41 26.46
N GLY A 160 -27.92 -39.10 26.53
CA GLY A 160 -27.77 -38.33 27.76
C GLY A 160 -26.34 -38.32 28.28
N GLY A 161 -25.81 -37.14 28.54
CA GLY A 161 -24.43 -36.94 29.01
C GLY A 161 -24.27 -36.77 30.52
N LYS A 162 -25.13 -37.42 31.31
CA LYS A 162 -25.15 -37.35 32.78
C LYS A 162 -25.12 -35.90 33.31
N GLY A 163 -25.71 -34.95 32.58
CA GLY A 163 -25.80 -33.54 32.97
C GLY A 163 -24.56 -32.66 32.74
N LEU A 164 -23.49 -33.16 32.11
CA LEU A 164 -22.26 -32.37 31.89
C LEU A 164 -22.12 -31.83 30.45
N LEU A 165 -22.17 -32.70 29.44
CA LEU A 165 -22.03 -32.34 28.01
C LEU A 165 -22.88 -33.29 27.16
N PRO A 166 -23.65 -32.83 26.16
CA PRO A 166 -24.47 -33.72 25.35
C PRO A 166 -23.61 -34.71 24.57
N GLU A 167 -23.92 -35.99 24.72
CA GLU A 167 -23.24 -37.05 24.01
C GLU A 167 -23.92 -37.27 22.66
N LEU A 168 -23.69 -36.37 21.70
CA LEU A 168 -24.27 -36.52 20.37
C LEU A 168 -23.62 -37.69 19.63
N ARG A 169 -24.46 -38.61 19.16
CA ARG A 169 -24.12 -39.77 18.34
C ARG A 169 -24.90 -39.71 17.03
N ASP A 170 -24.40 -40.41 16.03
CA ASP A 170 -25.07 -40.59 14.74
C ASP A 170 -25.51 -39.26 14.11
N LEU A 171 -24.69 -38.21 14.29
CA LEU A 171 -24.94 -36.89 13.73
C LEU A 171 -24.86 -37.01 12.20
N LYS A 172 -25.94 -36.64 11.53
CA LYS A 172 -26.03 -36.53 10.07
C LYS A 172 -26.52 -35.15 9.73
N VAL A 173 -25.79 -34.40 8.92
CA VAL A 173 -26.24 -33.13 8.35
C VAL A 173 -26.08 -33.19 6.85
N ALA A 174 -27.16 -32.96 6.11
CA ALA A 174 -27.15 -32.93 4.67
C ALA A 174 -27.73 -31.61 4.15
N LEU A 175 -27.08 -31.03 3.15
CA LEU A 175 -27.61 -29.95 2.31
C LEU A 175 -27.64 -30.46 0.89
N ASN A 176 -28.78 -30.36 0.22
CA ASN A 176 -28.90 -30.58 -1.22
C ASN A 176 -29.54 -29.35 -1.83
N SER A 177 -28.84 -28.74 -2.77
CA SER A 177 -29.35 -27.61 -3.57
C SER A 177 -28.79 -27.70 -4.98
N ALA A 178 -29.26 -26.83 -5.87
CA ALA A 178 -28.70 -26.71 -7.21
C ALA A 178 -27.18 -26.46 -7.20
N PHE A 179 -26.73 -25.60 -6.29
CA PHE A 179 -25.41 -24.97 -6.33
C PHE A 179 -24.49 -25.44 -5.21
N ALA A 180 -24.98 -26.21 -4.25
CA ALA A 180 -24.18 -26.73 -3.15
C ALA A 180 -24.74 -28.04 -2.60
N THR A 181 -23.83 -28.93 -2.20
CA THR A 181 -24.12 -30.13 -1.43
C THR A 181 -23.28 -30.12 -0.16
N ALA A 182 -23.84 -30.62 0.93
CA ALA A 182 -23.09 -30.90 2.15
C ALA A 182 -23.52 -32.28 2.65
N ASP A 183 -22.56 -33.09 3.09
CA ASP A 183 -22.79 -34.36 3.78
C ASP A 183 -21.82 -34.41 4.96
N VAL A 184 -22.39 -34.33 6.16
CA VAL A 184 -21.68 -34.43 7.43
C VAL A 184 -22.18 -35.67 8.12
N GLN A 185 -21.28 -36.62 8.34
CA GLN A 185 -21.57 -37.85 9.06
C GLN A 185 -20.62 -37.96 10.25
N SER A 186 -21.17 -38.19 11.42
CA SER A 186 -20.40 -38.29 12.64
C SER A 186 -21.03 -39.33 13.57
N PRO A 187 -20.50 -40.57 13.59
CA PRO A 187 -20.94 -41.59 14.53
C PRO A 187 -20.83 -41.10 15.98
N ARG A 188 -19.80 -40.30 16.26
CA ARG A 188 -19.54 -39.61 17.54
C ARG A 188 -18.87 -38.27 17.26
N LEU A 189 -18.98 -37.31 18.19
CA LEU A 189 -18.39 -35.96 18.05
C LEU A 189 -16.87 -35.93 17.84
N ASP A 190 -16.14 -37.01 18.15
CA ASP A 190 -14.70 -37.18 17.92
C ASP A 190 -14.36 -37.84 16.57
N SER A 191 -15.37 -38.25 15.81
CA SER A 191 -15.27 -38.83 14.47
C SER A 191 -16.20 -38.08 13.53
N ILE A 192 -15.68 -37.04 12.89
CA ILE A 192 -16.46 -36.19 11.96
C ILE A 192 -15.95 -36.45 10.55
N HIS A 193 -16.85 -36.72 9.62
CA HIS A 193 -16.58 -36.74 8.19
C HIS A 193 -17.53 -35.77 7.51
N ALA A 194 -17.03 -34.61 7.10
CA ALA A 194 -17.80 -33.61 6.38
C ALA A 194 -17.23 -33.41 4.98
N VAL A 195 -18.10 -33.38 3.97
CA VAL A 195 -17.78 -32.94 2.61
C VAL A 195 -18.80 -31.89 2.22
N VAL A 196 -18.35 -30.71 1.83
CA VAL A 196 -19.18 -29.63 1.30
C VAL A 196 -18.64 -29.26 -0.07
N GLU A 197 -19.48 -29.28 -1.08
CA GLU A 197 -19.15 -28.90 -2.46
C GLU A 197 -20.09 -27.80 -2.93
N GLY A 198 -19.61 -26.89 -3.78
CA GLY A 198 -20.48 -25.86 -4.34
C GLY A 198 -19.94 -25.20 -5.60
N ASP A 199 -20.85 -24.62 -6.37
CA ASP A 199 -20.62 -23.87 -7.61
C ASP A 199 -21.19 -22.46 -7.44
N LEU A 200 -20.28 -21.49 -7.33
CA LEU A 200 -20.59 -20.08 -7.08
C LEU A 200 -21.30 -19.43 -8.27
N ALA A 201 -21.01 -19.88 -9.49
CA ALA A 201 -21.69 -19.38 -10.68
C ALA A 201 -23.13 -19.90 -10.73
N GLN A 202 -23.36 -21.14 -10.32
CA GLN A 202 -24.70 -21.69 -10.19
C GLN A 202 -25.48 -21.03 -9.06
N PHE A 203 -24.85 -20.73 -7.93
CA PHE A 203 -25.47 -19.95 -6.85
C PHE A 203 -25.95 -18.59 -7.37
N ARG A 204 -25.09 -17.86 -8.10
CA ARG A 204 -25.46 -16.59 -8.74
C ARG A 204 -26.60 -16.76 -9.75
N ARG A 205 -26.59 -17.83 -10.55
CA ARG A 205 -27.65 -18.10 -11.55
C ARG A 205 -28.98 -18.46 -10.92
N GLU A 206 -29.01 -19.15 -9.78
CA GLU A 206 -30.25 -19.62 -9.16
C GLU A 206 -30.79 -18.56 -8.18
N ILE A 207 -29.97 -18.12 -7.23
CA ILE A 207 -30.37 -17.21 -6.14
C ILE A 207 -30.17 -15.75 -6.51
N GLY A 208 -29.09 -15.42 -7.23
CA GLY A 208 -28.76 -14.04 -7.63
C GLY A 208 -29.72 -13.41 -8.64
N GLN A 209 -30.71 -14.17 -9.14
CA GLN A 209 -31.81 -13.63 -9.94
C GLN A 209 -33.00 -13.16 -9.09
N ILE A 210 -33.05 -13.55 -7.82
CA ILE A 210 -34.14 -13.21 -6.89
C ILE A 210 -33.64 -12.25 -5.82
N ILE A 211 -32.47 -12.53 -5.24
CA ILE A 211 -31.88 -11.74 -4.16
C ILE A 211 -30.88 -10.74 -4.74
N ASP A 212 -30.89 -9.52 -4.21
CA ASP A 212 -29.90 -8.51 -4.57
C ASP A 212 -28.52 -8.88 -4.01
N LEU A 213 -27.64 -9.38 -4.88
CA LEU A 213 -26.23 -9.60 -4.55
C LEU A 213 -25.38 -8.33 -4.73
N GLY A 214 -26.00 -7.20 -5.07
CA GLY A 214 -25.33 -5.97 -5.49
C GLY A 214 -24.53 -6.17 -6.78
N GLN A 215 -23.43 -5.43 -6.91
CA GLN A 215 -22.48 -5.59 -8.02
C GLN A 215 -21.53 -6.78 -7.83
N THR A 216 -22.02 -7.87 -7.21
CA THR A 216 -21.21 -9.04 -6.90
C THR A 216 -21.26 -10.06 -8.03
N ASP A 217 -20.14 -10.26 -8.70
CA ASP A 217 -19.92 -11.39 -9.62
C ASP A 217 -19.25 -12.54 -8.86
N LEU A 218 -19.82 -13.73 -8.99
CA LEU A 218 -19.39 -14.96 -8.34
C LEU A 218 -19.21 -16.05 -9.40
N ALA A 219 -18.03 -16.65 -9.43
CA ALA A 219 -17.75 -17.82 -10.25
C ALA A 219 -16.78 -18.79 -9.56
N GLY A 220 -16.73 -20.02 -10.09
CA GLY A 220 -15.84 -21.07 -9.62
C GLY A 220 -16.53 -22.10 -8.74
N GLN A 221 -15.76 -23.13 -8.40
CA GLN A 221 -16.22 -24.27 -7.60
C GLN A 221 -15.34 -24.43 -6.37
N PHE A 222 -15.94 -24.84 -5.26
CA PHE A 222 -15.20 -25.15 -4.04
C PHE A 222 -15.59 -26.53 -3.50
N LYS A 223 -14.64 -27.15 -2.80
CA LYS A 223 -14.83 -28.38 -2.02
C LYS A 223 -14.10 -28.24 -0.70
N LEU A 224 -14.84 -28.35 0.40
CA LEU A 224 -14.34 -28.41 1.76
C LEU A 224 -14.48 -29.86 2.25
N SER A 225 -13.42 -30.43 2.78
CA SER A 225 -13.43 -31.73 3.43
C SER A 225 -12.90 -31.56 4.84
N ILE A 226 -13.64 -32.06 5.83
CA ILE A 226 -13.23 -32.09 7.23
C ILE A 226 -13.27 -33.53 7.68
N ARG A 227 -12.17 -34.01 8.26
CA ARG A 227 -12.08 -35.32 8.88
C ARG A 227 -11.56 -35.16 10.29
N SER A 228 -12.17 -35.85 11.24
CA SER A 228 -11.64 -36.00 12.58
C SER A 228 -11.72 -37.46 13.01
N ALA A 229 -10.74 -37.93 13.78
CA ALA A 229 -10.73 -39.27 14.35
C ALA A 229 -9.98 -39.28 15.69
N GLY A 230 -10.58 -39.87 16.72
CA GLY A 230 -9.98 -40.08 18.03
C GLY A 230 -11.03 -40.36 19.10
N ASP A 231 -10.68 -40.06 20.35
CA ASP A 231 -11.59 -40.14 21.50
C ASP A 231 -11.57 -38.81 22.25
N MET A 232 -12.63 -38.02 22.09
CA MET A 232 -12.83 -36.78 22.84
C MET A 232 -13.95 -36.95 23.88
N SER A 233 -14.26 -38.18 24.30
CA SER A 233 -15.32 -38.47 25.29
C SER A 233 -14.87 -38.28 26.74
N SER A 234 -13.56 -38.30 26.99
CA SER A 234 -12.95 -38.12 28.31
C SER A 234 -12.00 -36.90 28.35
N ALA A 235 -11.86 -36.29 29.52
CA ALA A 235 -10.89 -35.22 29.71
C ALA A 235 -9.46 -35.74 29.44
N GLY A 236 -8.69 -35.00 28.64
CA GLY A 236 -7.38 -35.44 28.16
C GLY A 236 -7.42 -36.35 26.92
N GLY A 237 -8.61 -36.75 26.47
CA GLY A 237 -8.80 -37.44 25.18
C GLY A 237 -8.29 -36.59 24.01
N THR A 238 -7.91 -37.25 22.92
CA THR A 238 -7.35 -36.59 21.74
C THR A 238 -8.05 -37.01 20.46
N ALA A 239 -8.14 -36.08 19.51
CA ALA A 239 -8.62 -36.36 18.16
C ALA A 239 -7.76 -35.67 17.11
N LYS A 240 -7.30 -36.43 16.13
CA LYS A 240 -6.66 -35.86 14.94
C LYS A 240 -7.73 -35.18 14.10
N PHE A 241 -7.41 -34.04 13.48
CA PHE A 241 -8.24 -33.42 12.46
C PHE A 241 -7.44 -33.18 11.17
N ASP A 242 -8.15 -33.18 10.04
CA ASP A 242 -7.68 -32.84 8.71
C ASP A 242 -8.78 -32.01 8.03
N LEU A 243 -8.44 -30.79 7.63
CA LEU A 243 -9.29 -29.85 6.93
C LEU A 243 -8.64 -29.56 5.58
N LYS A 244 -9.40 -29.67 4.50
CA LYS A 244 -8.94 -29.36 3.15
C LYS A 244 -10.00 -28.60 2.38
N LEU A 245 -9.70 -27.36 2.02
CA LEU A 245 -10.48 -26.52 1.12
C LEU A 245 -9.77 -26.48 -0.24
N THR A 246 -10.47 -26.83 -1.32
CA THR A 246 -10.01 -26.67 -2.69
C THR A 246 -10.99 -25.81 -3.46
N GLY A 247 -10.53 -24.69 -4.02
CA GLY A 247 -11.26 -23.84 -4.95
C GLY A 247 -10.66 -23.94 -6.37
N THR A 248 -11.51 -23.94 -7.40
CA THR A 248 -11.11 -23.93 -8.81
C THR A 248 -11.86 -22.81 -9.54
N GLY A 249 -11.11 -21.93 -10.22
CA GLY A 249 -11.66 -20.80 -10.96
C GLY A 249 -12.49 -19.83 -10.10
N ILE A 250 -12.06 -19.61 -8.85
CA ILE A 250 -12.77 -18.74 -7.90
C ILE A 250 -12.64 -17.29 -8.37
N ALA A 251 -13.75 -16.71 -8.81
CA ALA A 251 -13.84 -15.28 -9.09
C ALA A 251 -14.87 -14.64 -8.16
N LEU A 252 -14.43 -13.61 -7.43
CA LEU A 252 -15.28 -12.77 -6.60
C LEU A 252 -15.02 -11.32 -7.01
N LYS A 253 -15.95 -10.69 -7.71
CA LYS A 253 -15.87 -9.27 -8.05
C LYS A 253 -16.96 -8.53 -7.32
N THR A 254 -16.59 -7.55 -6.53
CA THR A 254 -17.49 -6.62 -5.84
C THR A 254 -17.03 -5.19 -6.14
N ALA A 255 -17.76 -4.17 -5.68
CA ALA A 255 -17.32 -2.79 -5.83
C ALA A 255 -15.95 -2.51 -5.16
N ALA A 256 -15.66 -3.19 -4.05
CA ALA A 256 -14.47 -2.98 -3.22
C ALA A 256 -13.35 -4.00 -3.47
N LEU A 257 -13.68 -5.22 -3.89
CA LEU A 257 -12.80 -6.38 -3.91
C LEU A 257 -12.95 -7.16 -5.22
N GLU A 258 -11.83 -7.39 -5.91
CA GLU A 258 -11.74 -8.28 -7.07
C GLU A 258 -10.70 -9.37 -6.78
N ILE A 259 -11.17 -10.62 -6.70
CA ILE A 259 -10.37 -11.84 -6.58
C ILE A 259 -10.61 -12.65 -7.84
N ASP A 260 -9.53 -13.07 -8.50
CA ASP A 260 -9.56 -13.97 -9.65
C ASP A 260 -8.49 -15.06 -9.49
N GLU A 261 -8.89 -16.15 -8.83
CA GLU A 261 -8.02 -17.25 -8.43
C GLU A 261 -8.30 -18.51 -9.24
N PRO A 262 -7.40 -18.92 -10.15
CA PRO A 262 -7.61 -20.13 -10.96
C PRO A 262 -7.63 -21.39 -10.10
N ARG A 263 -6.92 -21.38 -8.97
CA ARG A 263 -6.89 -22.47 -8.00
C ARG A 263 -6.50 -21.95 -6.62
N LEU A 264 -7.18 -22.45 -5.61
CA LEU A 264 -6.89 -22.23 -4.19
C LEU A 264 -6.88 -23.59 -3.48
N VAL A 265 -5.86 -23.88 -2.70
CA VAL A 265 -5.83 -25.07 -1.83
C VAL A 265 -5.39 -24.62 -0.45
N VAL A 266 -6.24 -24.81 0.56
CA VAL A 266 -5.91 -24.59 1.96
C VAL A 266 -6.06 -25.93 2.68
N GLN A 267 -5.02 -26.37 3.36
CA GLN A 267 -5.03 -27.60 4.15
C GLN A 267 -4.51 -27.32 5.55
N ALA A 268 -5.22 -27.82 6.56
CA ALA A 268 -4.83 -27.74 7.95
C ALA A 268 -5.05 -29.09 8.63
N ASP A 269 -4.03 -29.65 9.27
CA ASP A 269 -4.14 -30.89 10.04
C ASP A 269 -3.42 -30.77 11.38
N GLY A 270 -3.88 -31.48 12.41
CA GLY A 270 -3.30 -31.40 13.75
C GLY A 270 -3.97 -32.30 14.76
N LEU A 271 -3.59 -32.18 16.03
CA LEU A 271 -4.13 -32.95 17.14
C LEU A 271 -4.91 -32.04 18.11
N MET A 272 -6.20 -32.27 18.26
CA MET A 272 -7.00 -31.63 19.31
C MET A 272 -6.92 -32.45 20.60
N ARG A 273 -6.92 -31.76 21.74
CA ARG A 273 -6.97 -32.37 23.07
C ARG A 273 -8.14 -31.82 23.86
N ARG A 274 -8.93 -32.69 24.48
CA ARG A 274 -10.08 -32.31 25.30
C ARG A 274 -9.65 -31.80 26.68
N GLY A 275 -10.22 -30.66 27.08
CA GLY A 275 -10.03 -30.11 28.41
C GLY A 275 -10.91 -30.76 29.47
N ARG A 276 -10.64 -30.41 30.74
CA ARG A 276 -11.51 -30.81 31.86
C ARG A 276 -12.82 -30.02 31.87
N GLN A 277 -12.78 -28.75 31.42
CA GLN A 277 -13.94 -27.85 31.40
C GLN A 277 -14.26 -27.30 30.01
N SER A 278 -13.25 -27.10 29.16
CA SER A 278 -13.45 -26.76 27.75
C SER A 278 -13.53 -28.03 26.90
N PHE A 279 -14.31 -27.97 25.82
CA PHE A 279 -14.36 -29.07 24.86
C PHE A 279 -12.99 -29.30 24.18
N VAL A 280 -12.25 -28.22 23.92
CA VAL A 280 -10.86 -28.24 23.42
C VAL A 280 -9.97 -27.42 24.36
N GLN A 281 -8.90 -28.04 24.85
CA GLN A 281 -7.87 -27.42 25.69
C GLN A 281 -6.66 -27.00 24.87
N SER A 282 -6.20 -27.86 23.96
CA SER A 282 -5.09 -27.51 23.06
C SER A 282 -5.33 -28.06 21.66
N ILE A 283 -4.74 -27.37 20.69
CA ILE A 283 -4.54 -27.86 19.33
C ILE A 283 -3.04 -27.86 19.08
N GLU A 284 -2.47 -29.05 18.98
CA GLU A 284 -1.04 -29.28 18.91
C GLU A 284 -0.64 -29.75 17.51
N GLY A 285 0.57 -29.36 17.08
CA GLY A 285 1.14 -29.83 15.82
C GLY A 285 0.33 -29.47 14.59
N VAL A 286 -0.33 -28.29 14.58
CA VAL A 286 -1.10 -27.84 13.42
C VAL A 286 -0.15 -27.60 12.26
N SER A 287 -0.28 -28.36 11.18
CA SER A 287 0.36 -28.10 9.90
C SER A 287 -0.62 -27.35 9.02
N LEU A 288 -0.31 -26.11 8.67
CA LEU A 288 -1.09 -25.25 7.78
C LEU A 288 -0.34 -25.09 6.45
N SER A 289 -1.00 -25.42 5.34
CA SER A 289 -0.53 -25.10 4.01
C SER A 289 -1.60 -24.36 3.22
N ALA A 290 -1.21 -23.31 2.49
CA ALA A 290 -2.09 -22.61 1.58
C ALA A 290 -1.36 -22.35 0.26
N VAL A 291 -1.99 -22.67 -0.87
CA VAL A 291 -1.45 -22.46 -2.21
C VAL A 291 -2.51 -21.77 -3.06
N SER A 292 -2.17 -20.62 -3.62
CA SER A 292 -2.99 -19.83 -4.53
C SER A 292 -2.35 -19.74 -5.91
N GLY A 293 -3.14 -19.56 -6.96
CA GLY A 293 -2.67 -19.55 -8.35
C GLY A 293 -2.56 -20.94 -9.00
N SER A 294 -2.01 -20.98 -10.21
CA SER A 294 -1.96 -22.22 -11.01
C SER A 294 -1.06 -23.28 -10.36
N ALA A 295 -1.36 -24.58 -10.57
CA ALA A 295 -0.54 -25.66 -9.99
C ALA A 295 0.91 -25.66 -10.49
N ALA A 296 1.13 -25.31 -11.77
CA ALA A 296 2.47 -25.24 -12.36
C ALA A 296 3.24 -23.97 -11.95
N ALA A 297 2.53 -22.95 -11.50
CA ALA A 297 3.08 -21.64 -11.22
C ALA A 297 2.22 -20.96 -10.14
N PRO A 298 2.42 -21.33 -8.85
CA PRO A 298 1.67 -20.74 -7.75
C PRO A 298 2.01 -19.25 -7.65
N THR A 299 1.03 -18.49 -7.21
CA THR A 299 1.16 -17.06 -6.99
C THR A 299 1.48 -16.75 -5.53
N ALA A 300 0.89 -17.53 -4.61
CA ALA A 300 1.24 -17.50 -3.20
C ALA A 300 1.30 -18.93 -2.66
N MET A 301 2.28 -19.18 -1.80
CA MET A 301 2.41 -20.43 -1.05
C MET A 301 2.82 -20.13 0.39
N LEU A 302 2.05 -20.66 1.34
CA LEU A 302 2.31 -20.61 2.76
C LEU A 302 2.43 -22.05 3.28
N SER A 303 3.44 -22.29 4.10
CA SER A 303 3.58 -23.46 4.97
C SER A 303 3.93 -22.96 6.36
N ALA A 304 3.12 -23.31 7.35
CA ALA A 304 3.32 -22.91 8.74
C ALA A 304 2.97 -24.06 9.69
N ARG A 305 3.62 -24.08 10.84
CA ARG A 305 3.27 -24.93 11.97
C ARG A 305 2.68 -24.08 13.08
N ALA A 306 1.58 -24.47 13.68
CA ALA A 306 0.95 -23.72 14.75
C ALA A 306 0.59 -24.62 15.95
N ALA A 307 0.50 -23.99 17.11
CA ALA A 307 -0.08 -24.57 18.31
C ALA A 307 -0.99 -23.52 18.96
N LEU A 308 -2.13 -23.98 19.48
CA LEU A 308 -3.09 -23.16 20.20
C LEU A 308 -3.35 -23.79 21.56
N GLU A 309 -3.14 -23.04 22.64
CA GLU A 309 -3.55 -23.41 23.99
C GLU A 309 -4.69 -22.52 24.46
N MET A 310 -5.79 -23.16 24.86
CA MET A 310 -6.94 -22.51 25.46
C MET A 310 -6.75 -22.53 26.98
N PRO A 311 -6.92 -21.39 27.66
CA PRO A 311 -6.85 -21.32 29.12
C PRO A 311 -7.95 -22.21 29.74
N ASP A 312 -7.59 -23.00 30.76
CA ASP A 312 -8.60 -23.69 31.57
C ASP A 312 -9.42 -22.63 32.33
N ALA A 313 -10.74 -22.63 32.16
CA ALA A 313 -11.65 -21.63 32.73
C ALA A 313 -11.83 -21.72 34.27
N GLN A 314 -10.95 -22.40 35.02
CA GLN A 314 -11.14 -22.64 36.45
C GLN A 314 -10.63 -21.52 37.34
N GLY A 315 -11.55 -20.93 38.10
CA GLY A 315 -11.33 -20.75 39.54
C GLY A 315 -10.88 -19.37 39.99
N SER A 316 -11.51 -18.31 39.52
CA SER A 316 -11.77 -17.07 40.27
C SER A 316 -12.49 -16.11 39.32
N ALA A 317 -13.31 -15.18 39.82
CA ALA A 317 -13.98 -14.16 39.02
C ALA A 317 -13.02 -13.14 38.34
N GLY A 318 -11.74 -13.50 38.18
CA GLY A 318 -10.76 -12.75 37.42
C GLY A 318 -10.81 -13.14 35.94
N THR A 319 -10.57 -12.16 35.07
CA THR A 319 -10.44 -12.33 33.62
C THR A 319 -9.49 -13.48 33.28
N ALA A 320 -10.03 -14.56 32.70
CA ALA A 320 -9.22 -15.68 32.22
C ALA A 320 -8.13 -15.15 31.27
N PRO A 321 -6.87 -15.62 31.39
CA PRO A 321 -5.82 -15.18 30.50
C PRO A 321 -6.21 -15.53 29.06
N PRO A 322 -5.96 -14.66 28.09
CA PRO A 322 -6.34 -14.91 26.70
C PRO A 322 -5.59 -16.13 26.12
N PRO A 323 -6.14 -16.79 25.09
CA PRO A 323 -5.52 -17.97 24.49
C PRO A 323 -4.13 -17.64 23.96
N LEU A 324 -3.19 -18.55 24.18
CA LEU A 324 -1.83 -18.45 23.69
C LEU A 324 -1.74 -19.20 22.38
N TRP A 325 -1.30 -18.53 21.31
CA TRP A 325 -1.01 -19.18 20.04
C TRP A 325 0.41 -18.87 19.59
N GLU A 326 1.05 -19.92 19.08
CA GLU A 326 2.38 -19.88 18.49
C GLU A 326 2.27 -20.38 17.05
N MET A 327 2.78 -19.60 16.09
CA MET A 327 2.84 -19.99 14.69
C MET A 327 4.26 -19.81 14.16
N HIS A 328 4.88 -20.90 13.73
CA HIS A 328 6.15 -20.95 13.05
C HIS A 328 5.93 -21.01 11.54
N ILE A 329 6.30 -19.95 10.82
CA ILE A 329 6.21 -19.90 9.35
C ILE A 329 7.45 -20.61 8.78
N ASP A 330 7.25 -21.78 8.18
CA ASP A 330 8.30 -22.58 7.57
C ASP A 330 8.68 -22.05 6.18
N ARG A 331 7.68 -21.62 5.41
CA ARG A 331 7.83 -21.11 4.04
C ARG A 331 6.71 -20.14 3.71
N LEU A 332 7.06 -18.95 3.23
CA LEU A 332 6.16 -18.01 2.58
C LEU A 332 6.77 -17.56 1.25
N GLU A 333 6.11 -17.88 0.15
CA GLU A 333 6.50 -17.47 -1.20
C GLU A 333 5.36 -16.68 -1.83
N ILE A 334 5.65 -15.48 -2.33
CA ILE A 334 4.67 -14.62 -3.00
C ILE A 334 5.30 -14.10 -4.29
N ASP A 335 4.70 -14.43 -5.42
CA ASP A 335 4.96 -13.76 -6.70
C ASP A 335 4.14 -12.47 -6.71
N VAL A 336 4.79 -11.33 -6.41
CA VAL A 336 4.11 -10.05 -6.25
C VAL A 336 3.48 -9.62 -7.58
N ALA A 337 4.13 -9.86 -8.72
CA ALA A 337 3.59 -9.46 -10.02
C ALA A 337 2.27 -10.19 -10.33
N ARG A 338 2.22 -11.50 -10.07
CA ARG A 338 0.99 -12.27 -10.23
C ARG A 338 -0.03 -11.94 -9.16
N THR A 339 0.38 -11.72 -7.92
CA THR A 339 -0.52 -11.33 -6.81
C THR A 339 -1.20 -10.00 -7.12
N LEU A 340 -0.46 -9.01 -7.60
CA LEU A 340 -1.00 -7.72 -8.04
C LEU A 340 -1.97 -7.84 -9.22
N LYS A 341 -1.75 -8.83 -10.09
CA LYS A 341 -2.65 -9.12 -11.22
C LYS A 341 -3.93 -9.82 -10.76
N GLN A 342 -3.85 -10.73 -9.79
CA GLN A 342 -4.97 -11.57 -9.31
C GLN A 342 -5.82 -10.90 -8.23
N PHE A 343 -5.21 -10.07 -7.39
CA PHE A 343 -5.87 -9.34 -6.29
C PHE A 343 -5.95 -7.84 -6.61
N GLY A 344 -6.83 -7.50 -7.55
CA GLY A 344 -6.93 -6.16 -8.18
C GLY A 344 -7.07 -4.97 -7.24
N MET A 345 -7.35 -5.17 -5.94
CA MET A 345 -7.36 -4.11 -4.92
C MET A 345 -6.00 -3.39 -4.79
N LEU A 346 -4.89 -4.11 -4.95
CA LEU A 346 -3.57 -3.49 -4.94
C LEU A 346 -3.32 -2.62 -6.20
N ARG A 347 -4.24 -2.54 -7.17
CA ARG A 347 -4.12 -1.59 -8.28
C ARG A 347 -4.77 -0.24 -7.99
N ARG A 348 -5.86 -0.14 -7.22
CA ARG A 348 -6.60 1.14 -7.15
C ARG A 348 -5.94 2.17 -6.24
N ASP A 349 -5.46 1.77 -5.07
CA ASP A 349 -4.79 2.69 -4.14
C ASP A 349 -3.28 2.80 -4.43
N THR A 350 -2.65 1.70 -4.82
CA THR A 350 -1.21 1.67 -5.16
C THR A 350 -0.90 2.18 -6.57
N ALA A 351 -1.84 2.26 -7.51
CA ALA A 351 -1.56 2.97 -8.79
C ALA A 351 -1.36 4.48 -8.60
N ARG A 352 -1.76 5.05 -7.45
CA ARG A 352 -1.41 6.43 -7.08
C ARG A 352 -0.07 6.54 -6.32
N GLN A 353 0.50 5.42 -5.88
CA GLN A 353 1.77 5.37 -5.14
C GLN A 353 2.73 4.38 -5.81
N HIS A 354 3.67 4.93 -6.60
CA HIS A 354 4.61 4.30 -7.54
C HIS A 354 5.53 3.17 -7.03
N ILE A 355 5.16 2.32 -6.06
CA ILE A 355 6.18 1.66 -5.25
C ILE A 355 6.50 0.21 -5.64
N VAL A 356 5.60 -0.64 -6.20
CA VAL A 356 6.00 -2.03 -6.55
C VAL A 356 5.24 -2.57 -7.76
N GLN A 357 5.95 -2.95 -8.84
CA GLN A 357 5.36 -3.64 -10.01
C GLN A 357 5.81 -5.10 -10.17
N SER A 358 6.97 -5.49 -9.64
CA SER A 358 7.48 -6.87 -9.80
C SER A 358 8.51 -7.22 -8.73
N GLY A 359 8.41 -8.42 -8.17
CA GLY A 359 9.39 -9.02 -7.27
C GLY A 359 8.85 -10.37 -6.78
N THR A 360 9.72 -11.36 -6.64
CA THR A 360 9.35 -12.61 -5.96
C THR A 360 9.85 -12.48 -4.53
N VAL A 361 8.96 -12.44 -3.54
CA VAL A 361 9.42 -12.58 -2.14
C VAL A 361 9.75 -14.06 -1.96
N VAL A 362 11.03 -14.40 -2.10
CA VAL A 362 11.50 -15.78 -1.94
C VAL A 362 11.87 -16.00 -0.47
N SER A 363 10.90 -16.58 0.25
CA SER A 363 11.00 -17.11 1.60
C SER A 363 11.15 -16.09 2.75
N ALA A 364 10.05 -15.87 3.47
CA ALA A 364 10.12 -15.43 4.86
C ALA A 364 10.09 -16.68 5.78
N LYS A 365 10.92 -16.67 6.82
CA LYS A 365 10.87 -17.60 7.95
C LYS A 365 10.73 -16.79 9.23
N GLY A 366 9.85 -17.19 10.13
CA GLY A 366 9.64 -16.42 11.35
C GLY A 366 8.77 -17.14 12.36
N THR A 367 8.83 -16.68 13.61
CA THR A 367 7.96 -17.16 14.67
C THR A 367 7.05 -16.02 15.11
N LEU A 368 5.75 -16.24 14.99
CA LEU A 368 4.72 -15.35 15.50
C LEU A 368 4.24 -15.92 16.83
N LYS A 369 4.50 -15.18 17.92
CA LYS A 369 3.95 -15.48 19.24
C LYS A 369 2.98 -14.37 19.62
N ALA A 370 1.70 -14.68 19.68
CA ALA A 370 0.76 -13.73 20.26
C ALA A 370 0.47 -14.14 21.69
N ARG A 371 0.80 -13.23 22.60
CA ARG A 371 0.30 -13.25 23.96
C ARG A 371 -0.52 -11.98 24.11
N PRO A 372 -1.85 -12.04 24.03
CA PRO A 372 -2.65 -10.85 24.25
C PRO A 372 -2.38 -10.41 25.70
N ASP A 373 -1.98 -9.16 25.89
CA ASP A 373 -1.80 -8.63 27.23
C ASP A 373 -3.18 -8.55 27.93
N ALA A 374 -3.18 -8.40 29.26
CA ALA A 374 -4.42 -8.26 30.03
C ALA A 374 -5.26 -7.02 29.65
N ALA A 375 -4.73 -6.13 28.79
CA ALA A 375 -5.39 -4.93 28.29
C ALA A 375 -5.86 -5.06 26.82
N GLY A 376 -5.65 -6.20 26.16
CA GLY A 376 -6.07 -6.47 24.77
C GLY A 376 -5.19 -5.87 23.66
N GLY A 377 -3.93 -5.51 23.93
CA GLY A 377 -3.20 -4.52 23.11
C GLY A 377 -1.91 -4.92 22.40
N GLY A 378 -1.49 -6.18 22.29
CA GLY A 378 -0.20 -6.47 21.64
C GLY A 378 0.02 -7.87 21.08
N ILE A 379 0.57 -7.95 19.86
CA ILE A 379 1.13 -9.18 19.29
C ILE A 379 2.66 -9.01 19.26
N HIS A 380 3.39 -9.87 19.97
CA HIS A 380 4.86 -9.87 19.90
C HIS A 380 5.33 -10.71 18.71
N ALA A 381 5.35 -10.09 17.53
CA ALA A 381 5.83 -10.73 16.30
C ALA A 381 7.32 -10.43 16.06
N ALA A 382 8.17 -11.46 16.08
CA ALA A 382 9.53 -11.37 15.54
C ALA A 382 9.53 -12.01 14.14
N ILE A 383 9.43 -11.17 13.10
CA ILE A 383 9.44 -11.64 11.71
C ILE A 383 10.78 -11.25 11.08
N GLN A 384 11.59 -12.25 10.72
CA GLN A 384 12.76 -12.04 9.88
C GLN A 384 12.35 -12.18 8.42
N VAL A 385 12.23 -11.06 7.71
CA VAL A 385 11.90 -11.06 6.27
C VAL A 385 13.18 -10.86 5.48
N ALA A 386 13.64 -11.91 4.80
CA ALA A 386 14.63 -11.77 3.74
C ALA A 386 13.91 -11.47 2.43
N VAL A 387 14.22 -10.35 1.77
CA VAL A 387 13.68 -10.01 0.45
C VAL A 387 14.81 -10.00 -0.57
N PRO A 388 15.18 -11.17 -1.14
CA PRO A 388 16.11 -11.19 -2.26
C PRO A 388 15.43 -10.59 -3.50
N HIS A 389 16.12 -9.69 -4.21
CA HIS A 389 15.73 -9.14 -5.53
C HIS A 389 14.48 -8.22 -5.56
N LEU A 390 14.38 -7.24 -4.65
CA LEU A 390 13.31 -6.24 -4.69
C LEU A 390 13.53 -5.23 -5.82
N LYS A 391 12.73 -5.29 -6.90
CA LYS A 391 12.81 -4.34 -8.03
C LYS A 391 11.82 -3.19 -7.87
N LEU A 392 12.31 -2.02 -7.42
CA LEU A 392 11.54 -0.77 -7.33
C LEU A 392 11.63 0.00 -8.66
N LEU A 393 10.47 0.29 -9.26
CA LEU A 393 10.35 0.97 -10.55
C LEU A 393 9.81 2.39 -10.33
N ALA A 394 10.66 3.41 -10.43
CA ALA A 394 10.25 4.81 -10.54
C ALA A 394 10.20 5.20 -12.04
N ASP A 395 9.04 5.65 -12.50
CA ASP A 395 8.77 6.24 -13.83
C ASP A 395 9.39 5.58 -15.06
N ARG A 396 8.72 4.53 -15.57
CA ARG A 396 8.84 3.93 -16.93
C ARG A 396 10.25 3.57 -17.45
N LYS A 397 11.31 3.79 -16.68
CA LYS A 397 12.67 3.30 -16.92
C LYS A 397 13.02 2.37 -15.77
N SER A 398 13.13 1.08 -16.06
CA SER A 398 13.48 0.08 -15.06
C SER A 398 14.90 0.29 -14.54
N ALA A 399 15.03 0.77 -13.31
CA ALA A 399 16.17 0.39 -12.49
C ALA A 399 15.93 -1.06 -12.04
N SER A 400 16.73 -2.01 -12.53
CA SER A 400 16.79 -3.35 -11.95
C SER A 400 17.63 -3.26 -10.69
N TRP A 401 17.04 -3.59 -9.55
CA TRP A 401 17.76 -3.77 -8.30
C TRP A 401 17.98 -5.28 -8.17
N ASP A 402 19.07 -5.79 -8.70
CA ASP A 402 19.34 -7.24 -8.66
C ASP A 402 19.79 -7.71 -7.26
N ASN A 403 19.79 -6.84 -6.26
CA ASN A 403 20.48 -7.02 -4.98
C ASN A 403 19.53 -7.15 -3.79
N ALA A 404 19.92 -7.94 -2.79
CA ALA A 404 19.18 -8.13 -1.55
C ALA A 404 19.23 -6.87 -0.68
N ALA A 405 18.06 -6.39 -0.25
CA ALA A 405 17.97 -5.46 0.86
C ALA A 405 17.65 -6.31 2.11
N LEU A 406 18.57 -6.36 3.07
CA LEU A 406 18.27 -6.92 4.38
C LEU A 406 17.59 -5.83 5.19
N VAL A 407 16.28 -5.97 5.39
CA VAL A 407 15.55 -5.14 6.35
C VAL A 407 15.27 -5.98 7.58
N GLN A 408 16.07 -5.79 8.61
CA GLN A 408 15.87 -6.46 9.88
C GLN A 408 14.96 -5.60 10.76
N PHE A 409 13.77 -6.12 11.06
CA PHE A 409 12.86 -5.52 12.05
C PHE A 409 12.94 -6.33 13.34
N THR A 410 13.51 -5.73 14.37
CA THR A 410 13.38 -6.26 15.74
C THR A 410 12.41 -5.35 16.48
N GLY A 411 11.20 -5.82 16.77
CA GLY A 411 10.18 -4.97 17.39
C GLY A 411 8.94 -5.70 17.89
N ALA A 412 8.18 -5.03 18.76
CA ALA A 412 6.82 -5.44 19.12
C ALA A 412 5.83 -4.70 18.22
N ILE A 413 4.88 -5.42 17.63
CA ILE A 413 3.82 -4.86 16.79
C ILE A 413 2.50 -4.97 17.55
N GLY A 414 2.15 -3.92 18.28
CA GLY A 414 0.80 -3.74 18.79
C GLY A 414 -0.16 -3.27 17.68
N PRO A 415 -1.49 -3.35 17.92
CA PRO A 415 -2.50 -2.77 17.04
C PRO A 415 -2.36 -1.24 16.92
N THR A 416 -1.68 -0.59 17.86
CA THR A 416 -1.36 0.86 17.83
C THR A 416 0.14 1.16 17.90
N ASP A 417 0.98 0.29 18.47
CA ASP A 417 2.36 0.65 18.78
C ASP A 417 3.36 -0.19 17.98
N VAL A 418 4.30 0.46 17.27
CA VAL A 418 5.42 -0.22 16.59
C VAL A 418 6.72 0.15 17.30
N GLN A 419 7.11 -0.63 18.31
CA GLN A 419 8.42 -0.41 18.93
C GLN A 419 9.51 -0.93 18.00
N ILE A 420 10.23 -0.01 17.34
CA ILE A 420 11.44 -0.31 16.60
C ILE A 420 12.57 -0.44 17.63
N ALA A 421 12.99 -1.64 18.01
CA ALA A 421 14.17 -1.79 18.86
C ALA A 421 15.45 -1.45 18.08
N GLU A 422 15.50 -1.89 16.82
CA GLU A 422 16.57 -1.63 15.88
C GLU A 422 16.00 -1.67 14.46
N LEU A 423 16.28 -0.63 13.66
CA LEU A 423 16.07 -0.62 12.22
C LEU A 423 17.44 -0.52 11.56
N ALA A 424 17.88 -1.64 10.97
CA ALA A 424 19.05 -1.67 10.13
C ALA A 424 18.59 -1.75 8.67
N VAL A 425 18.93 -0.73 7.89
CA VAL A 425 18.80 -0.77 6.43
C VAL A 425 20.22 -0.83 5.86
N GLN A 426 20.57 -2.00 5.35
CA GLN A 426 21.87 -2.23 4.72
C GLN A 426 21.66 -2.66 3.27
N VAL A 427 22.31 -1.94 2.35
CA VAL A 427 22.39 -2.32 0.94
C VAL A 427 23.69 -3.11 0.77
N GLU A 428 23.59 -4.44 0.63
CA GLU A 428 24.70 -5.36 0.89
C GLU A 428 25.85 -5.32 -0.13
N ASN A 429 25.66 -4.84 -1.36
CA ASN A 429 26.73 -4.87 -2.36
C ASN A 429 27.26 -3.45 -2.68
N GLY A 430 28.30 -3.04 -1.93
CA GLY A 430 29.18 -1.93 -2.31
C GLY A 430 29.47 -0.84 -1.27
N ALA A 431 29.00 -0.99 -0.01
CA ALA A 431 29.10 0.04 1.03
C ALA A 431 28.52 1.41 0.61
N SER A 432 27.57 1.42 -0.33
CA SER A 432 27.05 2.65 -0.93
C SER A 432 26.14 3.43 0.01
N LEU A 433 25.38 2.73 0.86
CA LEU A 433 24.54 3.32 1.89
C LEU A 433 24.31 2.31 3.03
N LYS A 434 24.59 2.74 4.26
CA LYS A 434 24.25 2.03 5.49
C LYS A 434 23.56 3.03 6.41
N PHE A 435 22.33 2.71 6.80
CA PHE A 435 21.60 3.49 7.78
C PHE A 435 21.25 2.58 8.95
N LEU A 436 21.82 2.88 10.11
CA LEU A 436 21.50 2.22 11.37
C LEU A 436 20.71 3.20 12.21
N ALA A 437 19.51 2.83 12.65
CA ALA A 437 18.72 3.67 13.56
C ALA A 437 18.15 2.85 14.71
N SER A 438 18.14 3.49 15.88
CA SER A 438 17.55 2.99 17.11
C SER A 438 16.68 4.07 17.72
N GLY A 439 15.57 3.69 18.33
CA GLY A 439 14.64 4.63 18.95
C GLY A 439 13.19 4.21 18.71
N ARG A 440 12.25 4.89 19.38
CA ARG A 440 10.87 4.42 19.43
C ARG A 440 9.99 5.22 18.48
N ALA A 441 9.15 4.53 17.71
CA ALA A 441 8.09 5.14 16.92
C ALA A 441 6.73 4.69 17.49
N LEU A 442 5.78 5.60 17.65
CA LEU A 442 4.47 5.30 18.25
C LEU A 442 3.36 5.80 17.35
N ARG A 443 2.40 4.94 17.01
CA ARG A 443 1.24 5.36 16.23
C ARG A 443 0.01 5.53 17.13
N THR A 444 -0.44 6.76 17.29
CA THR A 444 -1.66 7.07 18.06
C THR A 444 -2.68 7.67 17.10
N GLY A 445 -3.59 6.85 16.59
CA GLY A 445 -4.55 7.26 15.56
C GLY A 445 -3.89 7.56 14.20
N ASP A 446 -4.05 8.80 13.73
CA ASP A 446 -3.42 9.31 12.50
C ASP A 446 -1.98 9.80 12.73
N ARG A 447 -1.53 9.89 13.98
CA ARG A 447 -0.21 10.44 14.35
C ARG A 447 0.85 9.35 14.55
N LEU A 448 2.01 9.51 13.92
CA LEU A 448 3.22 8.72 14.12
C LEU A 448 4.28 9.55 14.86
N THR A 449 4.48 9.32 16.15
CA THR A 449 5.44 10.04 17.00
C THR A 449 6.80 9.34 16.99
N PHE A 450 7.87 10.10 16.78
CA PHE A 450 9.26 9.67 16.83
C PHE A 450 9.89 10.11 18.16
N GLU A 451 10.14 9.16 19.05
CA GLU A 451 10.77 9.37 20.35
C GLU A 451 12.28 9.09 20.25
N ASN A 452 13.05 10.16 20.04
CA ASN A 452 14.52 10.14 20.12
C ASN A 452 15.16 9.08 19.20
N ILE A 453 14.75 9.03 17.93
CA ILE A 453 15.41 8.18 16.94
C ILE A 453 16.82 8.72 16.71
N ARG A 454 17.80 7.89 17.03
CA ARG A 454 19.23 8.16 16.84
C ARG A 454 19.79 7.11 15.91
N GLY A 455 20.51 7.57 14.90
CA GLY A 455 21.12 6.69 13.93
C GLY A 455 22.50 7.15 13.49
N SER A 456 23.12 6.28 12.71
CA SER A 456 24.34 6.58 11.98
C SER A 456 24.09 6.34 10.49
N LEU A 457 24.60 7.27 9.67
CA LEU A 457 24.53 7.24 8.22
C LEU A 457 25.95 7.10 7.67
N SER A 458 26.19 6.02 6.94
CA SER A 458 27.43 5.80 6.20
C SER A 458 27.09 5.69 4.72
N TYR A 459 27.88 6.33 3.84
CA TYR A 459 27.67 6.25 2.41
C TYR A 459 28.96 6.50 1.62
N ASP A 460 28.98 6.00 0.39
CA ASP A 460 29.93 6.35 -0.66
C ASP A 460 29.21 7.27 -1.63
N ALA A 461 29.62 8.53 -1.70
CA ALA A 461 28.88 9.57 -2.40
C ALA A 461 28.84 9.35 -3.93
N GLU A 462 29.90 8.76 -4.50
CA GLU A 462 29.96 8.44 -5.93
C GLU A 462 28.95 7.34 -6.27
N LYS A 463 28.93 6.27 -5.47
CA LYS A 463 27.98 5.17 -5.65
C LYS A 463 26.54 5.62 -5.37
N LEU A 464 26.33 6.43 -4.34
CA LEU A 464 25.02 6.99 -4.02
C LEU A 464 24.50 7.84 -5.17
N LEU A 465 25.33 8.71 -5.74
CA LEU A 465 24.96 9.52 -6.90
C LEU A 465 24.64 8.64 -8.12
N ALA A 466 25.42 7.58 -8.37
CA ALA A 466 25.14 6.65 -9.47
C ALA A 466 23.77 5.98 -9.31
N MET A 467 23.35 5.66 -8.07
CA MET A 467 22.02 5.14 -7.77
C MET A 467 20.90 6.18 -7.94
N LEU A 468 21.15 7.45 -7.59
CA LEU A 468 20.15 8.52 -7.65
C LEU A 468 20.01 9.14 -9.05
N ARG A 469 21.04 9.06 -9.89
CA ARG A 469 21.07 9.72 -11.21
C ARG A 469 19.85 9.40 -12.09
N PRO A 470 19.31 8.17 -12.16
CA PRO A 470 18.08 7.89 -12.91
C PRO A 470 16.85 8.63 -12.39
N LEU A 471 16.80 8.98 -11.10
CA LEU A 471 15.68 9.68 -10.45
C LEU A 471 15.77 11.20 -10.60
N MET A 472 16.98 11.74 -10.78
CA MET A 472 17.22 13.19 -10.81
C MET A 472 17.08 13.83 -12.20
N GLY A 473 16.84 13.03 -13.24
CA GLY A 473 16.70 13.51 -14.62
C GLY A 473 17.97 14.19 -15.17
N GLU A 474 17.80 15.02 -16.20
CA GLU A 474 18.92 15.72 -16.87
C GLU A 474 19.59 16.77 -15.98
N THR A 475 18.88 17.27 -14.96
CA THR A 475 19.40 18.27 -13.99
C THR A 475 20.56 17.78 -13.14
N ALA A 476 20.89 16.49 -13.15
CA ALA A 476 22.05 15.92 -12.45
C ALA A 476 23.19 15.48 -13.38
N ALA A 477 23.14 15.86 -14.67
CA ALA A 477 24.14 15.44 -15.65
C ALA A 477 25.56 15.94 -15.30
N ASP A 478 25.67 17.13 -14.72
CA ASP A 478 26.93 17.75 -14.32
C ASP A 478 27.28 17.55 -12.84
N LEU A 479 26.33 17.06 -12.02
CA LEU A 479 26.57 16.74 -10.63
C LEU A 479 27.59 15.60 -10.52
N ARG A 480 28.64 15.84 -9.74
CA ARG A 480 29.62 14.83 -9.30
C ARG A 480 29.82 14.99 -7.80
N LEU A 481 29.74 13.90 -7.07
CA LEU A 481 29.99 13.85 -5.64
C LEU A 481 31.15 12.88 -5.41
N LYS A 482 32.11 13.27 -4.58
CA LYS A 482 33.16 12.37 -4.09
C LYS A 482 33.23 12.37 -2.58
N GLY A 483 33.67 11.23 -2.06
CA GLY A 483 33.94 11.02 -0.64
C GLY A 483 33.16 9.85 -0.08
N SER A 484 33.72 9.29 0.97
CA SER A 484 33.11 8.21 1.73
C SER A 484 32.99 8.64 3.16
N VAL A 485 31.81 8.45 3.74
CA VAL A 485 31.52 8.89 5.08
C VAL A 485 31.03 7.71 5.89
N THR A 486 31.53 7.61 7.13
CA THR A 486 31.13 6.56 8.07
C THR A 486 30.51 7.19 9.30
N ASP A 487 29.37 6.64 9.70
CA ASP A 487 28.70 6.88 10.96
C ASP A 487 28.35 8.35 11.27
N GLN A 488 27.87 9.09 10.26
CA GLN A 488 27.35 10.44 10.49
C GLN A 488 26.11 10.38 11.37
N PRO A 489 26.04 11.17 12.46
CA PRO A 489 24.91 11.14 13.35
C PRO A 489 23.65 11.63 12.63
N VAL A 490 22.59 10.85 12.77
CA VAL A 490 21.23 11.22 12.38
C VAL A 490 20.37 11.29 13.62
N ARG A 491 19.60 12.37 13.75
CA ARG A 491 18.60 12.52 14.80
C ARG A 491 17.25 12.78 14.16
N LEU A 492 16.22 12.11 14.66
CA LEU A 492 14.83 12.34 14.27
C LEU A 492 13.95 12.30 15.53
N ALA A 493 13.15 13.34 15.71
CA ALA A 493 12.20 13.48 16.79
C ALA A 493 10.93 14.19 16.30
N GLY A 494 9.89 14.16 17.13
CA GLY A 494 8.64 14.85 16.86
C GLY A 494 7.54 13.91 16.39
N TYR A 495 6.65 14.31 15.49
CA TYR A 495 5.60 13.44 14.96
C TYR A 495 5.17 13.79 13.53
N TRP A 496 4.72 12.77 12.81
CA TRP A 496 4.12 12.85 11.49
C TRP A 496 2.61 12.62 11.58
N GLN A 497 1.78 13.47 10.96
CA GLN A 497 0.33 13.24 10.88
C GLN A 497 -0.05 12.67 9.52
N THR A 498 -0.62 11.47 9.52
CA THR A 498 -1.01 10.73 8.31
C THR A 498 -2.15 11.46 7.62
N GLY A 499 -2.02 11.73 6.32
CA GLY A 499 -3.03 12.44 5.52
C GLY A 499 -2.95 13.97 5.59
N ALA A 500 -2.13 14.54 6.49
CA ALA A 500 -1.86 15.98 6.44
C ALA A 500 -1.01 16.32 5.19
N PRO A 501 -1.23 17.48 4.55
CA PRO A 501 -0.34 17.94 3.49
C PRO A 501 1.08 18.11 4.06
N LEU A 502 2.10 18.01 3.18
CA LEU A 502 3.51 18.11 3.58
C LEU A 502 3.79 19.33 4.46
N THR A 503 3.19 20.48 4.13
CA THR A 503 3.30 21.76 4.85
C THR A 503 2.80 21.70 6.31
N GLY A 504 1.86 20.82 6.61
CA GLY A 504 1.38 20.53 7.97
C GLY A 504 2.20 19.46 8.67
N ALA A 505 2.58 18.41 7.93
CA ALA A 505 3.31 17.26 8.49
C ALA A 505 4.71 17.64 9.00
N VAL A 506 5.47 18.47 8.27
CA VAL A 506 6.86 18.82 8.63
C VAL A 506 6.99 19.76 9.83
N ARG A 507 5.91 20.46 10.23
CA ARG A 507 5.91 21.40 11.36
C ARG A 507 6.26 20.76 12.69
N ASN A 508 6.01 19.46 12.79
CA ASN A 508 6.14 18.71 14.02
C ASN A 508 7.34 17.79 14.02
N ILE A 509 8.24 17.91 13.05
CA ILE A 509 9.41 17.05 12.90
C ILE A 509 10.65 17.88 13.17
N ASP A 510 11.50 17.35 14.04
CA ASP A 510 12.85 17.82 14.23
C ASP A 510 13.80 16.74 13.71
N ALA A 511 14.63 17.08 12.73
CA ALA A 511 15.62 16.18 12.18
C ALA A 511 16.97 16.90 12.07
N ALA A 512 18.06 16.18 12.27
CA ALA A 512 19.40 16.70 12.03
C ALA A 512 20.27 15.62 11.39
N VAL A 513 20.98 16.00 10.34
CA VAL A 513 21.94 15.14 9.65
C VAL A 513 23.18 15.94 9.28
N ALA A 514 24.34 15.41 9.62
CA ALA A 514 25.61 15.91 9.13
C ALA A 514 25.92 15.23 7.79
N LEU A 515 26.13 16.02 6.74
CA LEU A 515 26.60 15.53 5.45
C LEU A 515 28.06 15.90 5.30
N SER A 516 28.84 15.03 4.66
CA SER A 516 30.24 15.30 4.32
C SER A 516 30.54 14.80 2.91
N PHE A 517 31.27 15.61 2.16
CA PHE A 517 31.76 15.27 0.83
C PHE A 517 33.17 15.83 0.68
N ASP A 518 34.07 15.03 0.12
CA ASP A 518 35.43 15.48 -0.18
C ASP A 518 35.41 16.49 -1.33
N GLU A 519 34.55 16.24 -2.32
CA GLU A 519 34.37 17.08 -3.50
C GLU A 519 32.90 17.08 -3.95
N VAL A 520 32.35 18.25 -4.23
CA VAL A 520 31.05 18.42 -4.89
C VAL A 520 31.27 19.29 -6.12
N GLN A 521 30.99 18.75 -7.29
CA GLN A 521 31.02 19.50 -8.54
C GLN A 521 29.60 19.62 -9.10
N ALA A 522 29.13 20.84 -9.31
CA ALA A 522 27.82 21.12 -9.89
C ALA A 522 27.81 22.52 -10.50
N MET A 523 27.14 22.71 -11.63
CA MET A 523 27.00 24.00 -12.33
C MET A 523 28.35 24.70 -12.60
N GLY A 524 29.38 23.91 -12.90
CA GLY A 524 30.74 24.39 -13.07
C GLY A 524 31.46 24.78 -11.78
N LEU A 525 30.80 24.78 -10.61
CA LEU A 525 31.45 24.99 -9.33
C LEU A 525 32.13 23.71 -8.87
N LYS A 526 33.35 23.82 -8.37
CA LYS A 526 34.06 22.73 -7.69
C LYS A 526 34.25 23.12 -6.23
N MET A 527 33.51 22.47 -5.35
CA MET A 527 33.60 22.65 -3.91
C MET A 527 34.40 21.51 -3.28
N THR A 528 35.25 21.81 -2.30
CA THR A 528 36.04 20.80 -1.57
C THR A 528 35.80 20.88 -0.07
N ALA A 529 35.90 19.73 0.61
CA ALA A 529 35.64 19.58 2.04
C ALA A 529 34.27 20.12 2.48
N VAL A 530 33.22 19.72 1.76
CA VAL A 530 31.84 20.16 1.98
C VAL A 530 31.23 19.38 3.13
N ALA A 531 31.17 19.98 4.32
CA ALA A 531 30.62 19.33 5.51
C ALA A 531 29.50 20.14 6.20
N PRO A 532 28.35 20.41 5.54
CA PRO A 532 27.24 21.10 6.15
C PRO A 532 26.47 20.21 7.13
N GLU A 533 26.03 20.79 8.24
CA GLU A 533 25.01 20.20 9.10
C GLU A 533 23.65 20.75 8.66
N ILE A 534 22.74 19.84 8.31
CA ILE A 534 21.38 20.18 7.90
C ILE A 534 20.43 19.82 9.03
N ALA A 535 19.73 20.82 9.54
CA ALA A 535 18.73 20.65 10.58
C ALA A 535 17.35 21.06 10.07
N LEU A 536 16.35 20.19 10.19
CA LEU A 536 14.94 20.53 10.10
C LEU A 536 14.45 20.78 11.51
N SER A 537 13.90 21.96 11.79
CA SER A 537 13.17 22.20 13.04
C SER A 537 11.94 23.03 12.79
N ARG A 538 10.80 22.55 13.31
CA ARG A 538 9.49 23.20 13.14
C ARG A 538 9.15 23.51 11.69
N GLY A 539 9.52 22.61 10.78
CA GLY A 539 9.32 22.76 9.33
C GLY A 539 10.27 23.75 8.63
N VAL A 540 11.29 24.27 9.32
CA VAL A 540 12.35 25.09 8.72
C VAL A 540 13.62 24.26 8.58
N LEU A 541 14.05 24.06 7.34
CA LEU A 541 15.35 23.47 7.01
C LEU A 541 16.42 24.55 7.15
N ALA A 542 17.45 24.33 7.94
CA ALA A 542 18.56 25.24 8.15
C ALA A 542 19.87 24.54 7.81
N ILE A 543 20.78 25.26 7.17
CA ILE A 543 22.15 24.83 6.92
C ILE A 543 23.03 25.55 7.94
N ASP A 544 23.69 24.77 8.79
CA ASP A 544 24.77 25.24 9.66
C ASP A 544 26.10 24.78 9.07
N SER A 545 26.98 25.74 8.80
CA SER A 545 28.33 25.46 8.33
C SER A 545 29.30 26.30 9.13
N ARG A 546 30.11 25.63 9.96
CA ARG A 546 31.07 26.28 10.86
C ARG A 546 32.17 27.03 10.13
N LYS A 547 32.44 26.69 8.86
CA LYS A 547 33.53 27.26 8.06
C LYS A 547 33.05 27.52 6.63
N PRO A 548 33.52 28.60 5.97
CA PRO A 548 33.30 28.78 4.54
C PRO A 548 33.82 27.58 3.75
N ILE A 549 33.06 27.17 2.73
CA ILE A 549 33.41 26.04 1.86
C ILE A 549 34.38 26.53 0.79
N SER A 550 35.50 25.84 0.58
CA SER A 550 36.40 26.16 -0.52
C SER A 550 35.73 25.87 -1.86
N CYS A 551 35.69 26.84 -2.76
CA CYS A 551 34.94 26.76 -4.01
C CYS A 551 35.70 27.42 -5.16
N SER A 552 36.18 26.65 -6.13
CA SER A 552 36.89 27.13 -7.34
C SER A 552 37.88 28.29 -7.07
N ASN A 553 38.84 28.10 -6.15
CA ASN A 553 39.84 29.10 -5.70
C ASN A 553 39.34 30.25 -4.81
N GLY A 554 38.05 30.26 -4.47
CA GLY A 554 37.43 31.19 -3.52
C GLY A 554 36.73 30.47 -2.36
N SER A 555 35.74 31.13 -1.77
CA SER A 555 34.92 30.57 -0.70
C SER A 555 33.41 30.81 -0.92
N LEU A 556 32.62 29.83 -0.50
CA LEU A 556 31.16 29.87 -0.45
C LEU A 556 30.69 29.87 1.01
N HIS A 557 29.86 30.85 1.36
CA HIS A 557 29.37 31.07 2.71
C HIS A 557 27.89 30.72 2.79
N ILE A 558 27.58 29.45 3.11
CA ILE A 558 26.20 28.95 3.19
C ILE A 558 25.63 28.91 4.61
N ASN A 559 26.39 29.40 5.59
CA ASN A 559 25.98 29.33 6.99
C ASN A 559 24.72 30.17 7.25
N GLY A 560 23.73 29.56 7.89
CA GLY A 560 22.49 30.22 8.27
C GLY A 560 21.47 30.36 7.15
N ILE A 561 21.69 29.75 5.98
CA ILE A 561 20.66 29.63 4.94
C ILE A 561 19.50 28.79 5.49
N ARG A 562 18.27 29.27 5.28
CA ARG A 562 17.04 28.64 5.78
C ARG A 562 16.00 28.49 4.69
N VAL A 563 15.29 27.36 4.69
CA VAL A 563 14.13 27.09 3.84
C VAL A 563 12.93 26.74 4.72
N ASP A 564 11.93 27.62 4.75
CA ASP A 564 10.65 27.36 5.41
C ASP A 564 9.78 26.48 4.51
N LEU A 565 9.54 25.24 4.92
CA LEU A 565 8.72 24.24 4.23
C LEU A 565 7.25 24.28 4.68
N THR A 566 6.89 25.17 5.61
CA THR A 566 5.54 25.25 6.19
C THR A 566 4.58 26.13 5.39
N ALA A 567 5.12 26.92 4.46
CA ALA A 567 4.38 27.75 3.52
C ALA A 567 3.93 26.95 2.29
N ASP A 568 2.82 27.36 1.66
CA ASP A 568 2.27 26.72 0.46
C ASP A 568 3.29 26.62 -0.69
N SER A 569 4.21 27.59 -0.75
CA SER A 569 5.43 27.52 -1.54
C SER A 569 6.62 27.67 -0.60
N PRO A 570 7.59 26.73 -0.59
CA PRO A 570 8.79 26.84 0.25
C PRO A 570 9.49 28.18 0.08
N ARG A 571 10.00 28.74 1.19
CA ARG A 571 10.60 30.09 1.21
C ARG A 571 12.05 30.06 1.65
N LEU A 572 12.93 30.64 0.85
CA LEU A 572 14.37 30.73 1.09
C LEU A 572 14.73 32.08 1.74
N THR A 573 15.51 32.02 2.81
CA THR A 573 16.13 33.17 3.47
C THR A 573 17.63 32.94 3.55
N ILE A 574 18.41 33.95 3.15
CA ILE A 574 19.88 33.93 3.20
C ILE A 574 20.34 35.08 4.10
N PRO A 575 21.20 34.85 5.11
CA PRO A 575 21.72 35.91 5.96
C PRO A 575 22.48 36.97 5.15
N ARG A 576 22.44 38.21 5.65
CA ARG A 576 23.24 39.31 5.09
C ARG A 576 24.73 39.01 5.23
N GLY A 577 25.50 39.25 4.17
CA GLY A 577 26.95 39.03 4.15
C GLY A 577 27.47 38.50 2.82
N PRO A 578 28.78 38.18 2.73
CA PRO A 578 29.32 37.53 1.55
C PRO A 578 28.67 36.15 1.40
N LEU A 579 28.14 35.84 0.22
CA LEU A 579 27.67 34.51 -0.16
C LEU A 579 28.77 33.80 -0.98
N VAL A 580 29.36 34.53 -1.92
CA VAL A 580 30.46 34.07 -2.79
C VAL A 580 31.61 35.06 -2.66
N ASN A 581 32.83 34.58 -2.44
CA ASN A 581 34.01 35.42 -2.31
C ASN A 581 35.16 34.86 -3.14
N ASN A 582 35.65 35.63 -4.10
CA ASN A 582 36.77 35.32 -4.98
C ASN A 582 36.65 33.97 -5.72
N VAL A 583 35.44 33.57 -6.12
CA VAL A 583 35.22 32.28 -6.80
C VAL A 583 35.49 32.43 -8.28
N ALA A 584 36.35 31.58 -8.84
CA ALA A 584 36.67 31.61 -10.27
C ALA A 584 35.43 31.30 -11.11
N ILE A 585 35.05 32.23 -11.99
CA ILE A 585 33.95 32.03 -12.93
C ILE A 585 34.39 31.19 -14.13
N ASN A 586 33.47 30.39 -14.66
CA ASN A 586 33.62 29.66 -15.91
C ASN A 586 32.35 29.80 -16.76
N PRO A 587 32.36 29.40 -18.06
CA PRO A 587 31.21 29.60 -18.94
C PRO A 587 29.91 29.00 -18.41
N ILE A 588 29.96 27.82 -17.77
CA ILE A 588 28.79 27.13 -17.23
C ILE A 588 28.19 27.93 -16.07
N LEU A 589 29.02 28.38 -15.12
CA LEU A 589 28.55 29.20 -14.01
C LEU A 589 28.00 30.55 -14.49
N ALA A 590 28.68 31.18 -15.45
CA ALA A 590 28.24 32.45 -16.01
C ALA A 590 26.87 32.31 -16.69
N ASP A 591 26.70 31.31 -17.56
CA ASP A 591 25.47 31.10 -18.32
C ASP A 591 24.31 30.60 -17.45
N LEU A 592 24.54 29.57 -16.62
CA LEU A 592 23.46 28.94 -15.85
C LEU A 592 23.06 29.74 -14.61
N PHE A 593 24.00 30.40 -13.93
CA PHE A 593 23.70 31.13 -12.70
C PHE A 593 23.50 32.62 -12.95
N LEU A 594 24.48 33.32 -13.54
CA LEU A 594 24.33 34.76 -13.79
C LEU A 594 23.36 35.04 -14.94
N GLY A 595 23.28 34.14 -15.92
CA GLY A 595 22.31 34.14 -17.00
C GLY A 595 20.89 33.72 -16.59
N GLN A 596 20.59 33.65 -15.29
CA GLN A 596 19.22 33.71 -14.75
C GLN A 596 18.77 35.11 -14.31
N PHE A 597 19.71 35.99 -13.97
CA PHE A 597 19.43 37.30 -13.38
C PHE A 597 19.68 38.48 -14.33
N SER A 598 20.47 38.25 -15.40
CA SER A 598 20.74 39.25 -16.43
C SER A 598 20.95 38.61 -17.79
N PHE A 599 20.48 39.26 -18.84
CA PHE A 599 20.62 38.76 -20.20
C PHE A 599 22.06 38.92 -20.72
N LEU A 600 22.88 39.73 -20.04
CA LEU A 600 24.29 39.94 -20.37
C LEU A 600 25.09 38.61 -20.38
N PHE A 601 24.71 37.70 -19.50
CA PHE A 601 25.44 36.45 -19.27
C PHE A 601 24.89 35.24 -20.03
N ARG A 602 23.79 35.42 -20.77
CA ARG A 602 23.21 34.35 -21.60
C ARG A 602 24.09 34.05 -22.81
N GLY A 603 24.31 32.77 -23.08
CA GLY A 603 25.08 32.31 -24.24
C GLY A 603 26.56 32.69 -24.15
N ILE A 604 27.11 32.73 -22.94
CA ILE A 604 28.54 32.93 -22.73
C ILE A 604 29.30 31.69 -23.19
N THR A 605 30.24 31.87 -24.13
CA THR A 605 31.13 30.80 -24.60
C THR A 605 32.45 30.77 -23.84
N GLU A 606 32.91 31.93 -23.37
CA GLU A 606 34.15 32.07 -22.59
C GLU A 606 33.90 32.98 -21.39
N ALA A 607 34.22 32.51 -20.19
CA ALA A 607 34.22 33.30 -18.96
C ALA A 607 35.43 32.98 -18.09
N SER A 608 36.07 34.02 -17.56
CA SER A 608 37.12 33.95 -16.52
C SER A 608 37.01 35.17 -15.61
N GLY A 609 37.68 35.15 -14.46
CA GLY A 609 37.66 36.22 -13.46
C GLY A 609 37.26 35.72 -12.07
N ALA A 610 37.30 36.60 -11.08
CA ALA A 610 36.91 36.30 -9.70
C ALA A 610 35.55 36.92 -9.37
N LEU A 611 34.56 36.07 -9.08
CA LEU A 611 33.20 36.47 -8.75
C LEU A 611 33.04 36.67 -7.24
N ASN A 612 32.49 37.81 -6.85
CA ASN A 612 32.05 38.10 -5.50
C ASN A 612 30.54 38.38 -5.51
N ILE A 613 29.82 37.85 -4.53
CA ILE A 613 28.39 38.07 -4.34
C ILE A 613 28.15 38.35 -2.87
N THR A 614 27.58 39.52 -2.57
CA THR A 614 27.19 39.94 -1.22
C THR A 614 25.68 40.07 -1.16
N VAL A 615 25.07 39.35 -0.22
CA VAL A 615 23.65 39.47 0.09
C VAL A 615 23.44 40.70 0.96
N GLU A 616 22.67 41.65 0.47
CA GLU A 616 22.26 42.83 1.25
C GLU A 616 20.96 42.55 2.01
N ARG A 617 20.02 41.89 1.33
CA ARG A 617 18.73 41.43 1.86
C ARG A 617 18.31 40.17 1.12
N PHE A 618 17.84 39.14 1.81
CA PHE A 618 17.26 37.96 1.14
C PHE A 618 16.30 37.27 2.11
N ASP A 619 15.03 37.68 2.06
CA ASP A 619 14.06 37.30 3.07
C ASP A 619 12.80 36.70 2.44
N GLY A 620 12.57 35.41 2.71
CA GLY A 620 11.34 34.72 2.41
C GLY A 620 11.04 34.53 0.92
N ILE A 621 12.06 34.47 0.06
CA ILE A 621 11.90 34.31 -1.40
C ILE A 621 11.32 32.94 -1.72
N PRO A 622 10.19 32.85 -2.44
CA PRO A 622 9.67 31.56 -2.90
C PRO A 622 10.72 30.79 -3.70
N VAL A 623 11.04 29.55 -3.32
CA VAL A 623 12.03 28.71 -4.02
C VAL A 623 11.67 28.51 -5.49
N ALA A 624 10.38 28.47 -5.80
CA ALA A 624 9.87 28.39 -7.16
C ALA A 624 10.29 29.56 -8.07
N TRP A 625 10.63 30.73 -7.52
CA TRP A 625 11.14 31.87 -8.30
C TRP A 625 12.59 31.67 -8.75
N LEU A 626 13.33 30.77 -8.11
CA LEU A 626 14.75 30.50 -8.37
C LEU A 626 14.94 29.24 -9.22
N MET A 627 13.86 28.51 -9.49
CA MET A 627 13.90 27.28 -10.27
C MET A 627 13.42 27.56 -11.70
N PRO A 628 14.08 27.01 -12.73
CA PRO A 628 13.52 27.03 -14.08
C PRO A 628 12.16 26.34 -14.05
N ALA A 629 11.10 27.04 -14.46
CA ALA A 629 9.80 26.37 -14.55
C ALA A 629 9.88 25.26 -15.62
N PRO A 630 9.27 24.09 -15.38
CA PRO A 630 9.11 23.08 -16.43
C PRO A 630 8.44 23.71 -17.65
N ALA A 631 8.86 23.30 -18.86
CA ALA A 631 8.33 23.85 -20.11
C ALA A 631 6.80 23.79 -20.20
N ASP A 632 6.18 22.81 -19.54
CA ASP A 632 4.77 22.47 -19.67
C ASP A 632 3.91 22.80 -18.43
N ALA A 633 4.49 23.34 -17.35
CA ALA A 633 3.73 23.61 -16.13
C ALA A 633 2.94 24.93 -16.26
N PRO A 634 1.60 24.93 -16.11
CA PRO A 634 0.82 26.16 -16.11
C PRO A 634 1.26 27.02 -14.92
N ARG A 635 2.00 28.10 -15.23
CA ARG A 635 2.52 29.03 -14.22
C ARG A 635 1.37 29.84 -13.64
N LYS A 636 0.70 29.31 -12.61
CA LYS A 636 -0.03 30.18 -11.68
C LYS A 636 1.00 31.10 -11.06
N ALA A 637 0.93 32.40 -11.38
CA ALA A 637 1.79 33.40 -10.81
C ALA A 637 1.63 33.36 -9.28
N VAL A 638 2.58 32.73 -8.59
CA VAL A 638 2.64 32.76 -7.13
C VAL A 638 3.10 34.17 -6.76
N ARG A 639 2.14 35.10 -6.63
CA ARG A 639 2.34 36.42 -6.04
C ARG A 639 2.46 36.27 -4.53
N ALA A 640 3.53 35.64 -4.10
CA ALA A 640 3.89 35.53 -2.70
C ALA A 640 4.85 36.70 -2.35
N PRO A 641 4.66 37.37 -1.20
CA PRO A 641 5.57 38.42 -0.76
C PRO A 641 6.97 37.83 -0.54
N GLY A 642 8.02 38.57 -0.88
CA GLY A 642 9.41 38.18 -0.70
C GLY A 642 10.31 39.21 -1.38
N SER A 643 11.47 39.49 -0.79
CA SER A 643 12.40 40.48 -1.34
C SER A 643 13.85 40.07 -1.17
N ALA A 644 14.65 40.25 -2.22
CA ALA A 644 16.08 40.08 -2.18
C ALA A 644 16.79 41.26 -2.86
N SER A 645 17.93 41.67 -2.31
CA SER A 645 18.91 42.59 -2.89
C SER A 645 20.28 41.95 -2.74
N VAL A 646 20.97 41.80 -3.86
CA VAL A 646 22.29 41.18 -3.93
C VAL A 646 23.19 42.07 -4.77
N THR A 647 24.40 42.32 -4.28
CA THR A 647 25.44 43.04 -5.02
C THR A 647 26.51 42.06 -5.48
N MET A 648 26.91 42.15 -6.74
CA MET A 648 27.95 41.32 -7.36
C MET A 648 29.10 42.17 -7.86
N SER A 649 30.30 41.61 -7.81
CA SER A 649 31.45 42.12 -8.57
C SER A 649 32.16 40.99 -9.29
N LEU A 650 32.79 41.32 -10.41
CA LEU A 650 33.62 40.40 -11.19
C LEU A 650 34.94 41.11 -11.49
N ASP A 651 36.02 40.65 -10.88
CA ASP A 651 37.35 41.23 -11.05
C ASP A 651 38.11 40.54 -12.18
N GLN A 652 38.76 41.33 -13.04
CA GLN A 652 39.61 40.87 -14.15
C GLN A 652 38.91 39.85 -15.07
N GLY A 653 37.64 40.13 -15.38
CA GLY A 653 36.81 39.24 -16.16
C GLY A 653 37.17 39.21 -17.65
N MET A 654 37.04 38.04 -18.25
CA MET A 654 36.81 37.92 -19.69
C MET A 654 35.39 37.40 -19.84
N LEU A 655 34.54 38.10 -20.57
CA LEU A 655 33.16 37.68 -20.85
C LEU A 655 32.94 37.75 -22.35
N VAL A 656 32.77 36.59 -22.99
CA VAL A 656 32.44 36.52 -24.41
C VAL A 656 31.01 36.01 -24.52
N SER A 657 30.07 36.94 -24.69
CA SER A 657 28.68 36.63 -25.06
C SER A 657 28.40 37.14 -26.48
N GLY A 658 27.57 36.42 -27.22
CA GLY A 658 27.18 36.83 -28.59
C GLY A 658 26.55 38.23 -28.61
N LEU A 659 25.77 38.55 -27.58
CA LEU A 659 25.16 39.87 -27.45
C LEU A 659 26.18 40.99 -27.20
N LEU A 660 27.03 40.85 -26.19
CA LEU A 660 28.04 41.88 -25.88
C LEU A 660 28.93 42.11 -27.11
N THR A 661 29.29 41.01 -27.77
CA THR A 661 30.03 41.02 -29.01
C THR A 661 29.34 41.86 -30.09
N ASP A 662 28.04 41.61 -30.34
CA ASP A 662 27.27 42.34 -31.36
C ASP A 662 27.10 43.83 -31.04
N ILE A 663 26.94 44.18 -29.76
CA ILE A 663 26.92 45.58 -29.31
C ILE A 663 28.29 46.23 -29.56
N LEU A 664 29.37 45.60 -29.12
CA LEU A 664 30.73 46.12 -29.30
C LEU A 664 31.08 46.30 -30.78
N LYS A 665 30.68 45.37 -31.65
CA LYS A 665 30.82 45.51 -33.11
C LYS A 665 30.03 46.68 -33.65
N ALA A 666 28.79 46.86 -33.20
CA ALA A 666 27.94 47.96 -33.64
C ALA A 666 28.51 49.34 -33.25
N VAL A 667 29.24 49.43 -32.14
CA VAL A 667 29.93 50.67 -31.70
C VAL A 667 31.40 50.75 -32.15
N GLY A 668 31.88 49.81 -32.96
CA GLY A 668 33.23 49.83 -33.54
C GLY A 668 34.36 49.47 -32.57
N VAL A 669 34.05 48.76 -31.48
CA VAL A 669 35.03 48.25 -30.50
C VAL A 669 35.40 46.81 -30.87
N GLY A 670 36.69 46.48 -30.81
CA GLY A 670 37.19 45.14 -31.15
C GLY A 670 36.58 44.04 -30.26
N PHE A 671 36.45 42.84 -30.84
CA PHE A 671 35.75 41.67 -30.26
C PHE A 671 36.30 41.12 -28.94
N ARG A 672 37.53 41.49 -28.54
CA ARG A 672 38.16 40.99 -27.32
C ARG A 672 38.56 42.18 -26.47
N VAL A 673 37.83 42.37 -25.38
CA VAL A 673 38.20 43.32 -24.34
C VAL A 673 38.69 42.51 -23.14
N PRO A 674 39.99 42.14 -23.08
CA PRO A 674 40.56 41.57 -21.87
C PRO A 674 40.44 42.59 -20.72
N GLY A 675 40.03 42.13 -19.53
CA GLY A 675 39.94 42.97 -18.34
C GLY A 675 38.59 43.66 -18.13
N ALA A 676 37.50 43.08 -18.63
CA ALA A 676 36.16 43.54 -18.31
C ALA A 676 35.87 43.31 -16.82
N ALA A 677 35.50 44.34 -16.07
CA ALA A 677 35.17 44.22 -14.65
C ALA A 677 33.71 44.60 -14.39
N ILE A 678 33.04 43.91 -13.48
CA ILE A 678 31.73 44.32 -12.97
C ILE A 678 31.94 44.90 -11.59
N VAL A 679 31.54 46.15 -11.39
CA VAL A 679 31.73 46.87 -10.12
C VAL A 679 30.39 47.22 -9.52
N ASP A 680 30.02 46.54 -8.43
CA ASP A 680 28.76 46.76 -7.71
C ASP A 680 27.50 46.55 -8.57
N GLY A 681 27.47 45.47 -9.36
CA GLY A 681 26.27 45.05 -10.08
C GLY A 681 25.16 44.66 -9.09
N ARG A 682 24.00 45.29 -9.17
CA ARG A 682 22.89 45.03 -8.24
C ARG A 682 21.82 44.18 -8.89
N ILE A 683 21.30 43.21 -8.14
CA ILE A 683 20.11 42.43 -8.49
C ILE A 683 19.11 42.57 -7.35
N ASN A 684 17.92 43.02 -7.69
CA ASN A 684 16.77 43.11 -6.81
C ASN A 684 15.70 42.13 -7.28
N VAL A 685 15.18 41.32 -6.36
CA VAL A 685 14.03 40.44 -6.61
C VAL A 685 12.90 40.91 -5.70
N ALA A 686 11.79 41.35 -6.28
CA ALA A 686 10.60 41.77 -5.52
C ALA A 686 9.35 41.52 -6.36
N ASP A 687 8.28 41.03 -5.72
CA ASP A 687 6.96 40.86 -6.35
C ASP A 687 6.96 40.04 -7.66
N GLY A 688 7.80 39.01 -7.73
CA GLY A 688 7.95 38.19 -8.94
C GLY A 688 8.67 38.91 -10.10
N ARG A 689 9.35 40.03 -9.82
CA ARG A 689 10.19 40.74 -10.78
C ARG A 689 11.64 40.71 -10.34
N ILE A 690 12.53 40.46 -11.29
CA ILE A 690 13.98 40.49 -11.12
C ILE A 690 14.48 41.74 -11.84
N SER A 691 14.91 42.74 -11.10
CA SER A 691 15.54 43.94 -11.65
C SER A 691 17.04 43.87 -11.45
N SER A 692 17.83 44.06 -12.50
CA SER A 692 19.28 44.10 -12.43
C SER A 692 19.83 45.40 -13.01
N THR A 693 20.89 45.91 -12.41
CA THR A 693 21.69 47.04 -12.90
C THR A 693 23.15 46.66 -12.78
N ILE A 694 23.77 46.33 -13.91
CA ILE A 694 25.12 45.77 -13.97
C ILE A 694 26.01 46.73 -14.76
N PRO A 695 26.89 47.48 -14.07
CA PRO A 695 27.90 48.28 -14.73
C PRO A 695 29.10 47.40 -15.12
N LEU A 696 29.38 47.32 -16.41
CA LEU A 696 30.52 46.66 -17.00
C LEU A 696 31.59 47.71 -17.35
N LEU A 697 32.71 47.68 -16.65
CA LEU A 697 33.89 48.47 -16.96
C LEU A 697 34.71 47.77 -18.04
N LEU A 698 34.82 48.42 -19.20
CA LEU A 698 35.67 48.02 -20.31
C LEU A 698 36.79 49.06 -20.42
N ASP A 699 37.98 48.71 -19.91
CA ASP A 699 39.10 49.66 -19.75
C ASP A 699 38.68 50.91 -18.94
N ARG A 700 38.54 52.07 -19.59
CA ARG A 700 38.10 53.33 -18.95
C ARG A 700 36.62 53.65 -19.14
N HIS A 701 35.87 52.82 -19.88
CA HIS A 701 34.48 53.07 -20.24
C HIS A 701 33.53 52.21 -19.41
N LYS A 702 32.41 52.80 -18.96
CA LYS A 702 31.39 52.12 -18.15
C LYS A 702 30.13 51.90 -18.97
N LEU A 703 29.87 50.65 -19.39
CA LEU A 703 28.59 50.27 -19.97
C LEU A 703 27.64 49.89 -18.84
N THR A 704 26.38 50.32 -18.88
CA THR A 704 25.40 49.92 -17.85
C THR A 704 24.29 49.12 -18.48
N PHE A 705 24.09 47.90 -17.98
CA PHE A 705 23.00 47.01 -18.38
C PHE A 705 21.93 47.05 -17.30
N SER A 706 20.76 47.58 -17.63
CA SER A 706 19.60 47.61 -16.75
C SER A 706 18.51 46.72 -17.31
N SER A 707 17.90 45.87 -16.48
CA SER A 707 16.78 45.04 -16.93
C SER A 707 15.80 44.75 -15.82
N THR A 708 14.53 44.58 -16.16
CA THR A 708 13.49 44.04 -15.29
C THR A 708 12.83 42.87 -16.00
N ILE A 709 12.94 41.69 -15.41
CA ILE A 709 12.43 40.43 -15.93
C ILE A 709 11.26 39.98 -15.03
N ASP A 710 10.14 39.62 -15.62
CA ASP A 710 9.06 38.93 -14.92
C ASP A 710 9.50 37.48 -14.67
N SER A 711 9.70 37.04 -13.43
CA SER A 711 10.19 35.69 -13.13
C SER A 711 9.18 34.60 -13.51
N ALA A 712 7.89 34.94 -13.49
CA ALA A 712 6.81 34.03 -13.81
C ALA A 712 6.60 33.87 -15.31
N THR A 713 7.06 34.76 -16.18
CA THR A 713 6.99 34.54 -17.64
C THR A 713 8.37 34.37 -18.27
N GLY A 714 9.40 34.92 -17.64
CA GLY A 714 10.70 35.13 -18.26
C GLY A 714 10.67 36.26 -19.29
N ASN A 715 9.64 37.11 -19.36
CA ASN A 715 9.65 38.25 -20.27
C ASN A 715 10.49 39.39 -19.71
N ILE A 716 11.28 40.03 -20.57
CA ILE A 716 11.95 41.30 -20.28
C ILE A 716 10.87 42.39 -20.38
N ILE A 717 10.47 42.94 -19.24
CA ILE A 717 9.50 44.04 -19.13
C ILE A 717 10.17 45.33 -19.61
N GLU A 718 11.36 45.61 -19.06
CA GLU A 718 12.17 46.77 -19.37
C GLU A 718 13.62 46.30 -19.50
N GLY A 719 14.33 46.79 -20.51
CA GLY A 719 15.75 46.52 -20.70
C GLY A 719 16.38 47.72 -21.36
N ASP A 720 17.50 48.18 -20.84
CA ASP A 720 18.27 49.29 -21.39
C ASP A 720 19.77 48.99 -21.29
N ILE A 721 20.49 49.37 -22.33
CA ILE A 721 21.94 49.29 -22.39
C ILE A 721 22.43 50.70 -22.66
N ALA A 722 23.01 51.32 -21.64
CA ALA A 722 23.63 52.63 -21.74
C ALA A 722 25.10 52.47 -22.13
N VAL A 723 25.44 52.89 -23.34
CA VAL A 723 26.81 52.90 -23.88
C VAL A 723 27.32 54.35 -23.87
N PRO A 724 28.46 54.64 -23.21
CA PRO A 724 29.01 55.99 -23.17
C PRO A 724 29.26 56.56 -24.58
N GLY A 725 28.89 57.81 -24.82
CA GLY A 725 29.12 58.48 -26.11
C GLY A 725 30.59 58.48 -26.52
N THR A 726 31.50 58.57 -25.54
CA THR A 726 32.96 58.48 -25.74
C THR A 726 33.41 57.15 -26.36
N LEU A 727 32.74 56.04 -26.04
CA LEU A 727 33.04 54.73 -26.60
C LEU A 727 32.47 54.58 -28.02
N ALA A 728 31.26 55.12 -28.25
CA ALA A 728 30.56 55.05 -29.53
C ALA A 728 30.97 56.15 -30.53
N LYS A 729 31.87 57.07 -30.13
CA LYS A 729 32.23 58.29 -30.88
C LYS A 729 30.99 59.16 -31.20
N LEU A 730 30.10 59.30 -30.21
CA LEU A 730 28.88 60.10 -30.24
C LEU A 730 28.96 61.23 -29.20
N ASP A 731 28.22 62.33 -29.45
CA ASP A 731 28.16 63.49 -28.54
C ASP A 731 27.32 63.23 -27.27
N ALA A 732 26.55 62.14 -27.25
CA ALA A 732 25.71 61.71 -26.14
C ALA A 732 25.75 60.18 -25.96
N ASP A 733 25.33 59.71 -24.78
CA ASP A 733 25.24 58.28 -24.49
C ASP A 733 24.17 57.60 -25.35
N LEU A 734 24.49 56.40 -25.85
CA LEU A 734 23.60 55.58 -26.66
C LEU A 734 22.82 54.63 -25.75
N HIS A 735 21.49 54.78 -25.74
CA HIS A 735 20.57 53.90 -25.03
C HIS A 735 19.94 52.89 -26.00
N ILE A 736 20.13 51.61 -25.72
CA ILE A 736 19.59 50.51 -26.53
C ILE A 736 18.51 49.80 -25.69
N ALA A 737 17.26 50.09 -26.00
CA ALA A 737 16.14 49.37 -25.40
C ALA A 737 16.15 47.88 -25.80
N VAL A 738 15.91 46.99 -24.85
CA VAL A 738 15.85 45.53 -25.04
C VAL A 738 14.49 45.04 -24.59
N THR A 739 13.77 44.38 -25.49
CA THR A 739 12.48 43.72 -25.21
C THR A 739 12.51 42.30 -25.74
N GLY A 740 11.82 41.36 -25.08
CA GLY A 740 11.68 39.99 -25.57
C GLY A 740 11.52 38.96 -24.47
N HIS A 741 11.58 37.68 -24.85
CA HIS A 741 11.54 36.56 -23.91
C HIS A 741 12.97 36.16 -23.52
N TYR A 742 13.26 36.12 -22.22
CA TYR A 742 14.58 35.87 -21.65
C TYR A 742 15.14 34.47 -21.96
N SER A 743 14.27 33.49 -22.13
CA SER A 743 14.66 32.13 -22.50
C SER A 743 15.00 31.96 -24.00
N ALA A 744 14.76 32.96 -24.85
CA ALA A 744 15.13 32.89 -26.25
C ALA A 744 16.66 33.05 -26.40
N PRO A 745 17.34 32.19 -27.19
CA PRO A 745 18.80 32.23 -27.35
C PRO A 745 19.33 33.53 -27.97
N ARG A 746 18.46 34.37 -28.55
CA ARG A 746 18.75 35.73 -29.02
C ARG A 746 17.52 36.61 -28.78
N PRO A 747 17.57 37.62 -27.90
CA PRO A 747 16.56 38.69 -27.92
C PRO A 747 16.62 39.41 -29.27
N ASP A 748 15.50 39.94 -29.78
CA ASP A 748 15.33 40.50 -31.15
C ASP A 748 16.03 41.87 -31.31
N ILE A 749 17.32 41.91 -31.01
CA ILE A 749 18.14 43.12 -30.85
C ILE A 749 18.54 43.68 -32.21
N ALA A 750 18.67 42.84 -33.24
CA ALA A 750 18.88 43.31 -34.61
C ALA A 750 17.71 44.18 -35.08
N ARG A 751 16.47 43.82 -34.73
CA ARG A 751 15.28 44.59 -35.08
C ARG A 751 15.13 45.86 -34.24
N THR A 752 15.53 45.83 -32.98
CA THR A 752 15.51 47.02 -32.12
C THR A 752 16.64 47.99 -32.48
N LEU A 753 17.86 47.51 -32.71
CA LEU A 753 18.96 48.33 -33.25
C LEU A 753 18.56 48.97 -34.59
N ALA A 754 17.90 48.22 -35.49
CA ALA A 754 17.39 48.77 -36.75
C ALA A 754 16.31 49.85 -36.54
N LYS A 755 15.48 49.74 -35.49
CA LYS A 755 14.49 50.77 -35.13
C LYS A 755 15.13 51.99 -34.46
N THR A 756 16.03 51.81 -33.50
CA THR A 756 16.73 52.91 -32.82
C THR A 756 17.64 53.68 -33.80
N ALA A 757 18.20 52.98 -34.79
CA ALA A 757 18.95 53.52 -35.91
C ALA A 757 18.12 54.30 -36.95
N THR A 758 16.81 54.54 -36.73
CA THR A 758 16.03 55.47 -37.57
C THR A 758 15.86 56.86 -36.97
N SER A 759 16.34 57.09 -35.74
CA SER A 759 16.48 58.42 -35.14
C SER A 759 17.86 59.02 -35.45
N ALA A 760 17.95 60.34 -35.59
CA ALA A 760 18.90 61.12 -36.41
C ALA A 760 20.43 60.89 -36.26
N ALA A 761 20.92 60.03 -35.36
CA ALA A 761 22.35 59.75 -35.15
C ALA A 761 22.93 58.62 -36.05
N ALA A 762 22.10 57.93 -36.83
CA ALA A 762 22.43 56.61 -37.37
C ALA A 762 22.97 56.55 -38.81
N SER A 763 23.03 57.66 -39.54
CA SER A 763 23.54 57.63 -40.93
C SER A 763 25.02 57.19 -41.00
N LYS A 764 25.82 57.47 -39.96
CA LYS A 764 27.21 57.01 -39.84
C LYS A 764 27.35 55.52 -39.50
N ILE A 765 26.44 54.97 -38.69
CA ILE A 765 26.48 53.56 -38.27
C ILE A 765 26.06 52.65 -39.45
N LEU A 766 25.02 53.04 -40.19
CA LEU A 766 24.58 52.30 -41.38
C LEU A 766 25.58 52.34 -42.54
N GLN A 767 26.35 53.43 -42.71
CA GLN A 767 27.44 53.49 -43.68
C GLN A 767 28.63 52.57 -43.34
N SER A 768 28.82 52.25 -42.06
CA SER A 768 29.87 51.31 -41.62
C SER A 768 29.46 49.83 -41.70
N LEU A 769 28.16 49.54 -41.74
CA LEU A 769 27.61 48.19 -41.85
C LEU A 769 27.27 47.78 -43.31
N GLY A 770 27.20 48.73 -44.23
CA GLY A 770 26.93 48.50 -45.65
C GLY A 770 28.19 48.37 -46.51
N GLY A 771 28.90 47.24 -46.39
CA GLY A 771 30.07 46.92 -47.20
C GLY A 771 29.77 45.99 -48.37
N SER A 772 29.82 46.55 -49.58
CA SER A 772 30.01 45.95 -50.91
C SER A 772 28.82 45.34 -51.67
N SER A 773 28.67 45.90 -52.86
CA SER A 773 27.70 45.71 -53.93
C SER A 773 27.81 44.38 -54.67
N GLY A 774 26.66 43.77 -54.99
CA GLY A 774 26.51 42.76 -56.06
C GLY A 774 25.18 42.99 -56.79
N LYS A 775 25.27 43.19 -58.12
CA LYS A 775 24.21 43.62 -59.04
C LYS A 775 22.95 42.75 -59.02
N GLU A 776 21.77 43.35 -58.88
CA GLU A 776 20.50 42.79 -59.36
C GLU A 776 20.02 43.55 -60.61
N ARG A 777 19.83 42.80 -61.70
CA ARG A 777 19.00 43.17 -62.85
C ARG A 777 17.60 42.63 -62.58
N GLY A 778 16.59 43.48 -62.77
CA GLY A 778 15.20 43.20 -62.44
C GLY A 778 14.40 42.42 -63.48
N GLN A 779 13.16 42.13 -63.08
CA GLN A 779 11.90 42.07 -63.85
C GLN A 779 10.84 41.55 -62.85
N GLN A 780 10.01 42.40 -62.26
CA GLN A 780 8.70 42.87 -62.73
C GLN A 780 7.70 41.78 -63.16
N ASP A 781 6.68 41.66 -62.29
CA ASP A 781 5.24 41.66 -62.58
C ASP A 781 4.46 40.37 -62.91
N VAL A 782 3.55 40.09 -61.95
CA VAL A 782 2.10 39.86 -62.10
C VAL A 782 1.61 38.44 -62.48
N LEU A 783 1.13 37.74 -61.43
CA LEU A 783 -0.08 36.89 -61.29
C LEU A 783 -0.99 36.72 -62.54
N PRO A 784 -1.69 35.56 -62.72
CA PRO A 784 -2.74 35.18 -61.77
C PRO A 784 -3.13 33.69 -61.62
N LYS A 785 -3.85 33.45 -60.50
CA LYS A 785 -4.95 32.50 -60.19
C LYS A 785 -5.13 31.24 -61.04
N LEU A 786 -5.39 30.11 -60.37
CA LEU A 786 -6.46 29.15 -60.73
C LEU A 786 -6.85 28.26 -59.51
N PRO A 787 -8.14 27.89 -59.34
CA PRO A 787 -8.63 26.95 -58.32
C PRO A 787 -8.87 25.51 -58.87
N VAL A 788 -8.75 24.52 -57.97
CA VAL A 788 -9.48 23.22 -57.76
C VAL A 788 -9.99 22.48 -59.04
N PRO A 789 -9.69 21.16 -59.27
CA PRO A 789 -10.37 20.07 -58.53
C PRO A 789 -9.70 18.68 -58.40
N VAL A 790 -10.37 17.85 -57.59
CA VAL A 790 -10.24 16.39 -57.28
C VAL A 790 -10.07 15.50 -58.52
N PRO A 791 -9.35 14.36 -58.43
CA PRO A 791 -10.02 13.06 -58.62
C PRO A 791 -9.50 11.90 -57.75
N SER A 792 -10.41 11.04 -57.28
CA SER A 792 -10.25 9.55 -57.37
C SER A 792 -10.75 9.13 -58.77
N PRO A 793 -10.49 7.94 -59.38
CA PRO A 793 -10.23 6.62 -58.77
C PRO A 793 -9.32 5.62 -59.57
N SER A 794 -9.23 4.37 -59.07
CA SER A 794 -9.32 3.09 -59.81
C SER A 794 -8.10 2.36 -60.43
N THR A 795 -8.03 1.05 -60.08
CA THR A 795 -7.77 -0.18 -60.91
C THR A 795 -6.43 -0.37 -61.64
N GLY A 796 -5.84 -1.56 -61.87
CA GLY A 796 -6.07 -2.99 -61.59
C GLY A 796 -4.68 -3.67 -61.77
N SER A 797 -4.39 -4.98 -61.80
CA SER A 797 -5.12 -6.18 -62.25
C SER A 797 -4.21 -7.42 -62.03
N GLY A 798 -4.81 -8.62 -61.94
CA GLY A 798 -4.15 -9.95 -62.10
C GLY A 798 -4.54 -10.95 -61.00
N ASP A 799 -5.65 -11.71 -61.06
CA ASP A 799 -6.00 -12.84 -61.95
C ASP A 799 -5.03 -14.04 -61.71
N LYS A 800 -5.37 -15.30 -61.32
CA LYS A 800 -6.57 -16.16 -61.49
C LYS A 800 -6.64 -17.32 -60.45
N ASP A 801 -7.89 -17.70 -60.13
CA ASP A 801 -8.51 -19.05 -60.00
C ASP A 801 -7.91 -20.23 -59.19
N LYS A 802 -8.50 -20.47 -58.00
CA LYS A 802 -9.39 -21.58 -57.52
C LYS A 802 -9.13 -23.10 -57.85
N PRO A 803 -9.75 -24.07 -57.12
CA PRO A 803 -9.15 -25.03 -56.17
C PRO A 803 -9.30 -26.51 -56.61
N PRO A 804 -9.05 -27.56 -55.78
CA PRO A 804 -10.14 -28.13 -54.94
C PRO A 804 -9.72 -28.93 -53.67
N ALA A 805 -10.74 -29.35 -52.91
CA ALA A 805 -10.70 -30.17 -51.70
C ALA A 805 -10.30 -31.65 -51.91
N LYS A 806 -9.83 -32.32 -50.83
CA LYS A 806 -10.02 -33.77 -50.55
C LYS A 806 -9.57 -34.18 -49.12
N LYS A 807 -10.42 -34.93 -48.41
CA LYS A 807 -10.12 -35.95 -47.36
C LYS A 807 -10.08 -37.35 -48.06
N PRO A 808 -9.87 -38.51 -47.39
CA PRO A 808 -9.20 -38.91 -46.12
C PRO A 808 -8.16 -40.07 -46.32
N LEU A 809 -7.44 -40.54 -45.28
CA LEU A 809 -7.27 -41.98 -44.91
C LEU A 809 -6.36 -42.20 -43.67
N ILE A 810 -6.60 -43.35 -43.01
CA ILE A 810 -6.05 -43.94 -41.77
C ILE A 810 -4.84 -44.86 -42.11
N PRO A 811 -3.81 -45.06 -41.24
CA PRO A 811 -3.68 -46.27 -40.37
C PRO A 811 -2.95 -45.96 -39.03
N GLY A 812 -3.03 -46.69 -37.90
CA GLY A 812 -3.62 -47.97 -37.51
C GLY A 812 -3.30 -48.20 -36.01
N LEU A 813 -4.16 -48.99 -35.33
CA LEU A 813 -4.05 -49.43 -33.93
C LEU A 813 -2.83 -50.35 -33.67
N PRO A 814 -2.45 -50.59 -32.40
CA PRO A 814 -2.99 -51.79 -31.74
C PRO A 814 -3.61 -51.52 -30.36
N ASP A 815 -4.69 -52.24 -30.12
CA ASP A 815 -5.27 -52.57 -28.81
C ASP A 815 -4.25 -53.24 -27.88
N VAL A 816 -4.48 -53.17 -26.56
CA VAL A 816 -4.58 -54.32 -25.64
C VAL A 816 -4.75 -53.81 -24.19
N LEU A 817 -5.87 -54.21 -23.59
CA LEU A 817 -6.16 -54.20 -22.14
C LEU A 817 -5.06 -54.96 -21.36
N PRO A 818 -4.89 -54.70 -20.05
CA PRO A 818 -5.44 -55.70 -19.13
C PRO A 818 -5.99 -55.12 -17.82
N SER A 819 -7.13 -55.67 -17.40
CA SER A 819 -7.35 -56.12 -16.02
C SER A 819 -7.18 -57.65 -16.01
N PRO A 820 -7.32 -58.40 -14.90
CA PRO A 820 -6.74 -58.28 -13.56
C PRO A 820 -6.18 -59.64 -13.08
N GLU A 821 -4.98 -59.75 -12.50
CA GLU A 821 -4.55 -60.99 -11.80
C GLU A 821 -3.62 -60.65 -10.62
N LYS A 822 -4.05 -60.90 -9.37
CA LYS A 822 -3.92 -62.15 -8.57
C LYS A 822 -2.52 -62.36 -7.96
N ARG A 823 -2.53 -62.37 -6.63
CA ARG A 823 -1.82 -63.27 -5.70
C ARG A 823 -0.41 -63.72 -6.10
N THR A 824 0.55 -63.38 -5.24
CA THR A 824 1.49 -64.34 -4.65
C THR A 824 1.98 -63.85 -3.28
N ASP A 825 1.55 -64.52 -2.22
CA ASP A 825 2.44 -64.91 -1.11
C ASP A 825 3.39 -65.99 -1.64
N PRO A 826 4.66 -66.07 -1.20
CA PRO A 826 5.02 -66.76 0.05
C PRO A 826 6.01 -65.94 0.90
N GLY A 827 6.03 -66.03 2.23
CA GLY A 827 6.62 -67.16 2.97
C GLY A 827 8.13 -67.25 2.71
N LYS A 828 9.04 -67.43 3.66
CA LYS A 828 9.02 -67.73 5.09
C LYS A 828 10.52 -67.83 5.47
N ASP A 829 10.84 -67.57 6.73
CA ASP A 829 11.95 -68.13 7.52
C ASP A 829 13.34 -68.35 6.87
N THR A 830 14.39 -67.81 7.48
CA THR A 830 15.18 -68.57 8.48
C THR A 830 16.44 -67.79 8.94
N THR A 831 16.63 -67.79 10.27
CA THR A 831 17.90 -67.89 11.05
C THR A 831 19.05 -66.94 10.69
N GLY A 832 19.55 -66.10 11.59
CA GLY A 832 20.18 -66.44 12.88
C GLY A 832 21.54 -65.71 12.90
N GLY A 833 22.15 -65.30 14.00
CA GLY A 833 21.81 -65.42 15.40
C GLY A 833 22.63 -64.41 16.23
N ARG A 834 22.35 -64.48 17.54
CA ARG A 834 23.07 -63.91 18.68
C ARG A 834 24.58 -63.75 18.53
N THR A 835 25.08 -62.65 19.08
CA THR A 835 26.12 -62.69 20.12
C THR A 835 25.89 -61.54 21.11
N ASP A 836 26.07 -61.90 22.38
CA ASP A 836 25.91 -61.09 23.58
C ASP A 836 27.06 -60.09 23.81
N GLU A 837 26.80 -59.18 24.75
CA GLU A 837 27.77 -58.60 25.71
C GLU A 837 28.52 -57.28 25.40
N PRO A 838 28.99 -56.52 26.42
CA PRO A 838 28.34 -55.25 26.78
C PRO A 838 29.29 -54.02 26.86
N ALA A 839 28.67 -52.85 27.01
CA ALA A 839 29.10 -51.56 27.58
C ALA A 839 30.60 -51.17 27.64
N PRO A 840 30.87 -49.88 27.38
CA PRO A 840 31.66 -49.14 28.37
C PRO A 840 31.05 -47.80 28.80
N ALA A 841 31.29 -47.51 30.08
CA ALA A 841 30.90 -46.33 30.83
C ALA A 841 31.51 -45.03 30.27
N VAL A 842 30.69 -43.98 30.18
CA VAL A 842 31.15 -42.60 29.92
C VAL A 842 31.05 -41.78 31.21
N LYS A 843 32.21 -41.30 31.65
CA LYS A 843 32.47 -40.49 32.84
C LYS A 843 31.88 -39.07 32.67
N ARG A 844 31.17 -38.59 33.69
CA ARG A 844 30.81 -37.17 33.88
C ARG A 844 32.02 -36.39 34.42
N PRO A 845 32.30 -35.17 33.93
CA PRO A 845 33.19 -34.24 34.61
C PRO A 845 32.39 -33.36 35.59
N THR A 846 32.76 -33.45 36.86
CA THR A 846 32.42 -32.48 37.90
C THR A 846 33.47 -31.37 37.92
N THR A 847 33.07 -30.11 37.71
CA THR A 847 33.88 -28.94 38.07
C THR A 847 33.11 -28.04 39.02
N ARG A 848 33.67 -27.94 40.22
CA ARG A 848 33.35 -26.98 41.28
C ARG A 848 34.11 -25.69 40.99
N PRO A 849 33.55 -24.52 41.34
CA PRO A 849 34.41 -23.53 41.96
C PRO A 849 33.82 -22.91 43.22
N SER A 850 34.76 -22.39 43.98
CA SER A 850 34.74 -21.88 45.34
C SER A 850 34.41 -20.39 45.45
N ARG A 851 34.01 -20.01 46.68
CA ARG A 851 34.26 -18.75 47.39
C ARG A 851 33.48 -17.48 47.00
N THR A 852 32.63 -17.06 47.93
CA THR A 852 32.20 -15.69 48.25
C THR A 852 33.39 -14.78 48.59
N PRO A 853 33.30 -13.46 48.29
CA PRO A 853 33.29 -12.44 49.35
C PRO A 853 32.36 -11.23 48.98
N PRO A 854 32.38 -10.05 49.65
CA PRO A 854 31.31 -9.61 50.54
C PRO A 854 30.50 -8.39 50.05
N THR A 855 29.38 -8.21 50.74
CA THR A 855 28.49 -7.06 50.90
C THR A 855 29.07 -5.68 50.54
N THR A 856 28.40 -4.97 49.64
CA THR A 856 28.58 -3.53 49.38
C THR A 856 27.34 -2.72 49.81
N ALA A 857 27.63 -1.52 50.29
CA ALA A 857 26.81 -0.58 51.04
C ALA A 857 25.61 0.06 50.29
N PRO A 858 24.63 0.63 51.01
CA PRO A 858 23.46 1.29 50.41
C PRO A 858 23.78 2.69 49.86
N SER A 859 23.29 2.98 48.66
CA SER A 859 23.31 4.33 48.07
C SER A 859 22.32 5.29 48.76
N PRO A 860 22.63 6.60 48.82
CA PRO A 860 21.91 7.56 49.64
C PRO A 860 20.60 8.03 48.99
N ARG A 861 19.54 8.10 49.82
CA ARG A 861 18.31 8.83 49.53
C ARG A 861 18.62 10.33 49.44
N VAL A 862 18.53 10.90 48.25
CA VAL A 862 18.43 12.35 48.06
C VAL A 862 16.98 12.76 48.38
N ARG A 863 16.80 13.44 49.52
CA ARG A 863 15.58 14.19 49.86
C ARG A 863 15.58 15.49 49.05
N LEU A 864 14.55 15.69 48.22
CA LEU A 864 14.19 17.02 47.73
C LEU A 864 13.28 17.72 48.77
N PRO A 865 13.43 19.04 49.01
CA PRO A 865 12.64 19.75 50.02
C PRO A 865 11.27 20.13 49.46
N SER A 866 10.22 19.74 50.19
CA SER A 866 8.88 20.30 50.07
C SER A 866 8.79 21.58 50.88
N ALA A 867 8.68 22.74 50.22
CA ALA A 867 8.11 23.96 50.79
C ALA A 867 7.76 24.94 49.67
N LEU A 868 6.47 25.13 49.41
CA LEU A 868 5.79 26.43 49.58
C LEU A 868 4.32 26.32 49.18
N SER A 869 3.48 26.60 50.19
CA SER A 869 2.06 26.88 50.06
C SER A 869 1.82 28.17 49.29
N GLY A 870 0.77 28.18 48.48
CA GLY A 870 0.15 29.40 47.96
C GLY A 870 -1.33 29.17 47.78
N GLN A 871 -2.11 29.54 48.80
CA GLN A 871 -3.54 29.79 48.69
C GLN A 871 -3.81 30.84 47.59
N GLN A 872 -4.84 30.63 46.79
CA GLN A 872 -5.79 31.70 46.49
C GLN A 872 -7.14 31.13 46.04
N GLU A 873 -8.14 31.35 46.90
CA GLU A 873 -9.56 31.38 46.57
C GLU A 873 -9.85 32.55 45.60
N GLY A 874 -10.90 32.43 44.77
CA GLY A 874 -11.46 33.61 44.11
C GLY A 874 -12.40 33.39 42.93
N LYS A 875 -13.62 32.95 43.24
CA LYS A 875 -14.90 33.02 42.48
C LYS A 875 -15.11 32.11 41.26
#